data_AF-A0A7C1LHQ1-F1
#
_entry.id   AF-A0A7C1LHQ1-F1
#
_cell.length_a   1.000
_cell.length_b   1.000
_cell.length_c   1.000
_cell.angle_alpha   90.00
_cell.angle_beta   90.00
_cell.angle_gamma   90.00
#
_symmetry.space_group_name_H-M   'P 1'
#
loop_
_entity.id
_entity.type
_entity.pdbx_description
1 polymer ?
#
loop_
_entity_poly.entity_id
_entity_poly.type
_entity_poly.pdbx_seq_one_letter_code
_entity_poly.pdbx_strand_id
1 'polypeptide(L)'
;MKRKLLLLLGCVILLSVGSFFPKDINQLQEEGIGSESLLLASETNYNNINSVFAEKLSSYNTYGVYPQLYESSLQATFYGVATLDNLGKLDQAEKTDIIDYIMEHYNESSGIFLDKYAYRYLDMDFSQVYYPLSTVLEVNSYSILALERLGALGLIDVNKMINFLWSCYNPVSSGFIGQPYSSALRGYFNISTIDNTYYAIKTLDLLMSDWNSYSQQRNDLVSYINSLQITENYDWRYGGFINDLDANFNSLPGFTEPYLFSSYYSIKSLQIFGMVGSININNFHLFLGSIYNSDADFFYSSPNKNKSNIVATALGLDLSLLTGFTLDDETNLTNFVYTHRNSLGIWDGSTTIQIHELIDTFQIVRSLKDAGKIGTLLSSDVEQIVDIIIEYYGSYQGFSLIPIDYPTMTLLHTVVSSFDLYEKVSELDLLEIYRLISEAYVYEDIIQYNGFYSYSNIGILRTPFRTFPLEFYSSGLKVYNKEIGYELSHRATFEALDSLRAIFKLDDFSLIYDLLKLKDDILETQFLNTSYPEQHGAFTYIYGYDAWFLDYLSKNIYFEYTYYAIKTLELLVEELNIGDITFLDFDIPALKSYIDTHIVEYSEVLYFNPDYTNDITTIIENTYYMIYILKSLDLYDLDDQKLTNLIYQNLDNENIKNIYFSYKISEILDLEINFDSELIVNLVQNIFSGDAKEFSISEGEMVNQEIFFWVCEMAQESQLTITFETQTSVALGGTLNISASISNLILSYFERNLTLMFESIQLGSHKFNTTFDNHYFLEVNVPHNP
;
A
#
# COMPACT_ATOMS: atom_id res chain seq x y z
N MET A 1 51.75 53.91 -7.18
CA MET A 1 51.73 52.55 -6.60
C MET A 1 50.32 52.27 -6.12
N LYS A 2 49.51 51.55 -6.89
CA LYS A 2 48.20 51.07 -6.43
C LYS A 2 48.49 49.94 -5.44
N ARG A 3 48.27 50.16 -4.14
CA ARG A 3 48.33 49.09 -3.14
C ARG A 3 47.18 48.13 -3.46
N LYS A 4 47.50 46.93 -3.94
CA LYS A 4 46.54 45.82 -3.99
C LYS A 4 46.49 45.21 -2.59
N LEU A 5 45.29 45.04 -2.05
CA LEU A 5 45.08 44.20 -0.89
C LEU A 5 45.12 42.74 -1.39
N LEU A 6 46.01 41.91 -0.86
CA LEU A 6 45.87 40.46 -0.98
C LEU A 6 44.80 40.05 0.04
N LEU A 7 43.67 39.54 -0.43
CA LEU A 7 42.63 39.01 0.45
C LEU A 7 43.01 37.58 0.84
N LEU A 8 43.52 37.42 2.06
CA LEU A 8 43.30 36.19 2.84
C LEU A 8 41.93 36.40 3.50
N LEU A 9 40.85 36.05 2.80
CA LEU A 9 39.50 36.14 3.33
C LEU A 9 39.16 34.82 4.02
N GLY A 10 39.13 34.82 5.35
CA GLY A 10 38.07 34.11 6.03
C GLY A 10 36.79 34.94 5.88
N CYS A 11 35.75 34.36 5.31
CA CYS A 11 34.40 34.95 5.34
C CYS A 11 33.52 34.03 6.17
N VAL A 12 32.65 34.60 7.01
CA VAL A 12 31.63 33.84 7.73
C VAL A 12 30.29 34.31 7.20
N ILE A 13 29.64 33.52 6.37
CA ILE A 13 28.24 33.80 5.99
C ILE A 13 27.37 33.47 7.19
N LEU A 14 26.66 34.46 7.71
CA LEU A 14 25.65 34.26 8.73
C LEU A 14 24.28 34.22 8.06
N LEU A 15 23.69 33.04 8.02
CA LEU A 15 22.27 32.88 7.72
C LEU A 15 21.47 33.38 8.94
N SER A 16 20.95 34.61 8.88
CA SER A 16 19.94 35.06 9.84
C SER A 16 18.59 34.51 9.41
N VAL A 17 18.26 33.31 9.85
CA VAL A 17 16.93 32.74 9.63
C VAL A 17 16.03 33.15 10.79
N GLY A 18 14.94 33.86 10.50
CA GLY A 18 13.82 33.87 11.45
C GLY A 18 13.26 32.46 11.49
N SER A 19 13.32 31.83 12.67
CA SER A 19 12.80 30.48 13.00
C SER A 19 13.61 29.22 12.64
N PHE A 20 14.80 29.29 12.03
CA PHE A 20 15.52 28.06 11.63
C PHE A 20 17.01 28.04 12.03
N PHE A 21 17.49 26.92 12.53
CA PHE A 21 18.91 26.60 12.69
C PHE A 21 19.20 25.28 11.95
N PRO A 22 19.96 25.28 10.84
CA PRO A 22 20.56 24.05 10.32
C PRO A 22 21.77 23.64 11.19
N LYS A 23 22.02 22.33 11.29
CA LYS A 23 23.07 21.75 12.15
C LYS A 23 24.50 22.04 11.66
N ASP A 24 24.76 22.11 10.34
CA ASP A 24 26.11 22.37 9.80
C ASP A 24 26.10 23.10 8.44
N ILE A 25 27.15 23.88 8.15
CA ILE A 25 27.34 24.65 6.90
C ILE A 25 28.71 24.33 6.30
N ASN A 26 28.74 23.84 5.05
CA ASN A 26 29.98 23.62 4.28
C ASN A 26 30.18 24.74 3.24
N GLN A 27 31.41 25.30 3.18
CA GLN A 27 31.78 26.40 2.28
C GLN A 27 32.85 25.94 1.29
N LEU A 28 32.61 26.14 -0.01
CA LEU A 28 33.56 25.83 -1.09
C LEU A 28 33.92 27.09 -1.89
N GLN A 29 35.21 27.25 -2.19
CA GLN A 29 35.75 28.35 -2.99
C GLN A 29 36.26 27.81 -4.34
N GLU A 30 35.61 28.18 -5.44
CA GLU A 30 36.04 27.75 -6.78
C GLU A 30 36.86 28.83 -7.52
N GLU A 31 37.94 28.41 -8.18
CA GLU A 31 38.67 29.21 -9.17
C GLU A 31 38.12 28.90 -10.57
N GLY A 32 37.44 29.89 -11.16
CA GLY A 32 36.50 29.70 -12.26
C GLY A 32 37.01 28.94 -13.50
N ILE A 33 36.13 28.07 -14.00
CA ILE A 33 36.11 27.56 -15.38
C ILE A 33 34.66 27.54 -15.88
N GLY A 34 34.39 28.35 -16.91
CA GLY A 34 33.41 28.14 -17.99
C GLY A 34 31.97 27.74 -17.66
N SER A 35 31.03 28.71 -17.72
CA SER A 35 29.59 28.43 -17.72
C SER A 35 29.17 27.84 -19.09
N GLU A 36 28.89 26.55 -19.15
CA GLU A 36 27.98 26.03 -20.17
C GLU A 36 26.55 26.18 -19.66
N SER A 37 25.71 26.83 -20.47
CA SER A 37 24.32 27.12 -20.14
C SER A 37 23.52 25.81 -20.05
N LEU A 38 23.17 25.42 -18.83
CA LEU A 38 22.19 24.37 -18.57
C LEU A 38 20.79 24.90 -18.93
N LEU A 39 20.11 24.10 -19.74
CA LEU A 39 18.78 24.33 -20.26
C LEU A 39 17.76 24.51 -19.12
N LEU A 40 16.89 25.51 -19.28
CA LEU A 40 15.74 25.81 -18.43
C LEU A 40 14.84 24.58 -18.24
N ALA A 41 14.89 23.95 -17.06
CA ALA A 41 13.81 23.13 -16.54
C ALA A 41 12.87 24.02 -15.73
N SER A 42 11.69 24.31 -16.28
CA SER A 42 10.67 25.13 -15.63
C SER A 42 9.84 24.30 -14.65
N GLU A 43 10.35 24.09 -13.44
CA GLU A 43 9.66 23.88 -12.14
C GLU A 43 10.72 23.54 -11.08
N THR A 44 10.86 24.34 -10.01
CA THR A 44 11.79 24.03 -8.92
C THR A 44 11.18 23.00 -7.97
N ASN A 45 11.97 22.12 -7.34
CA ASN A 45 11.47 21.16 -6.34
C ASN A 45 10.65 21.82 -5.22
N TYR A 46 10.97 23.07 -4.88
CA TYR A 46 10.16 23.89 -3.98
C TYR A 46 8.70 24.07 -4.46
N ASN A 47 8.49 24.30 -5.75
CA ASN A 47 7.14 24.41 -6.32
C ASN A 47 6.42 23.05 -6.28
N ASN A 48 7.12 21.96 -6.58
CA ASN A 48 6.56 20.60 -6.52
C ASN A 48 6.10 20.26 -5.10
N ILE A 49 6.95 20.51 -4.10
CA ILE A 49 6.61 20.33 -2.67
C ILE A 49 5.39 21.16 -2.28
N ASN A 50 5.35 22.46 -2.60
CA ASN A 50 4.20 23.32 -2.28
C ASN A 50 2.93 22.92 -3.02
N SER A 51 3.08 22.39 -4.22
CA SER A 51 2.00 21.85 -5.02
C SER A 51 1.37 20.63 -4.32
N VAL A 52 2.18 19.71 -3.76
CA VAL A 52 1.67 18.59 -2.96
C VAL A 52 0.94 19.08 -1.71
N PHE A 53 1.49 20.05 -0.96
CA PHE A 53 0.81 20.64 0.20
C PHE A 53 -0.58 21.19 -0.17
N ALA A 54 -0.67 21.96 -1.26
CA ALA A 54 -1.92 22.50 -1.75
C ALA A 54 -2.90 21.40 -2.17
N GLU A 55 -2.40 20.34 -2.81
CA GLU A 55 -3.22 19.19 -3.20
C GLU A 55 -3.79 18.46 -1.98
N LYS A 56 -2.98 18.17 -0.94
CA LYS A 56 -3.48 17.49 0.28
C LYS A 56 -4.65 18.24 0.92
N LEU A 57 -4.57 19.58 0.97
CA LEU A 57 -5.66 20.41 1.48
C LEU A 57 -6.88 20.42 0.54
N SER A 58 -6.65 20.51 -0.78
CA SER A 58 -7.72 20.52 -1.80
C SER A 58 -8.49 19.20 -1.84
N SER A 59 -7.76 18.08 -1.87
CA SER A 59 -8.29 16.73 -1.82
C SER A 59 -9.11 16.48 -0.56
N TYR A 60 -8.62 16.87 0.62
CA TYR A 60 -9.40 16.77 1.87
C TYR A 60 -10.73 17.53 1.79
N ASN A 61 -10.72 18.77 1.27
CA ASN A 61 -11.94 19.56 1.10
C ASN A 61 -12.94 18.93 0.10
N THR A 62 -12.46 18.10 -0.83
CA THR A 62 -13.28 17.45 -1.86
C THR A 62 -13.89 16.15 -1.33
N TYR A 63 -13.07 15.29 -0.72
CA TYR A 63 -13.47 13.94 -0.33
C TYR A 63 -13.89 13.81 1.14
N GLY A 64 -13.56 14.78 1.99
CA GLY A 64 -13.76 14.71 3.45
C GLY A 64 -12.75 13.81 4.18
N VAL A 65 -11.83 13.19 3.45
CA VAL A 65 -10.70 12.38 3.92
C VAL A 65 -9.49 12.62 3.03
N TYR A 66 -8.31 12.16 3.45
CA TYR A 66 -7.11 12.19 2.61
C TYR A 66 -7.11 10.97 1.67
N PRO A 67 -7.24 11.16 0.35
CA PRO A 67 -7.36 10.04 -0.57
C PRO A 67 -6.05 9.26 -0.70
N GLN A 68 -6.17 7.94 -0.81
CA GLN A 68 -5.05 7.04 -1.03
C GLN A 68 -5.20 6.20 -2.30
N LEU A 69 -4.19 6.23 -3.16
CA LEU A 69 -4.12 5.28 -4.27
C LEU A 69 -3.65 3.92 -3.76
N TYR A 70 -4.38 2.87 -4.12
CA TYR A 70 -4.04 1.48 -3.83
C TYR A 70 -3.54 0.77 -5.07
N GLU A 71 -2.79 -0.30 -4.86
CA GLU A 71 -2.26 -1.11 -5.95
C GLU A 71 -3.42 -1.66 -6.81
N SER A 72 -3.33 -1.43 -8.11
CA SER A 72 -4.26 -2.01 -9.07
C SER A 72 -4.06 -3.53 -9.16
N SER A 73 -5.15 -4.27 -9.44
CA SER A 73 -5.04 -5.70 -9.75
C SER A 73 -5.85 -6.07 -10.99
N LEU A 74 -5.47 -7.16 -11.65
CA LEU A 74 -6.22 -7.71 -12.79
C LEU A 74 -7.63 -8.15 -12.36
N GLN A 75 -7.78 -8.61 -11.11
CA GLN A 75 -9.07 -8.93 -10.51
C GLN A 75 -9.97 -7.70 -10.40
N ALA A 76 -9.49 -6.65 -9.73
CA ALA A 76 -10.24 -5.42 -9.55
C ALA A 76 -10.52 -4.75 -10.90
N THR A 77 -9.55 -4.77 -11.81
CA THR A 77 -9.71 -4.22 -13.17
C THR A 77 -10.84 -4.93 -13.93
N PHE A 78 -10.92 -6.26 -13.85
CA PHE A 78 -12.08 -6.97 -14.38
C PHE A 78 -13.39 -6.56 -13.69
N TYR A 79 -13.40 -6.39 -12.36
CA TYR A 79 -14.60 -5.96 -11.63
C TYR A 79 -15.07 -4.57 -12.07
N GLY A 80 -14.16 -3.61 -12.21
CA GLY A 80 -14.45 -2.27 -12.75
C GLY A 80 -15.00 -2.34 -14.17
N VAL A 81 -14.25 -2.94 -15.10
CA VAL A 81 -14.64 -3.09 -16.51
C VAL A 81 -16.00 -3.78 -16.66
N ALA A 82 -16.22 -4.89 -15.95
CA ALA A 82 -17.47 -5.63 -16.02
C ALA A 82 -18.64 -4.83 -15.43
N THR A 83 -18.41 -4.04 -14.37
CA THR A 83 -19.44 -3.16 -13.79
C THR A 83 -19.85 -2.08 -14.79
N LEU A 84 -18.88 -1.37 -15.36
CA LEU A 84 -19.11 -0.32 -16.35
C LEU A 84 -19.81 -0.86 -17.61
N ASP A 85 -19.38 -2.02 -18.12
CA ASP A 85 -20.03 -2.69 -19.26
C ASP A 85 -21.47 -3.13 -18.92
N ASN A 86 -21.70 -3.65 -17.72
CA ASN A 86 -23.03 -4.07 -17.29
C ASN A 86 -24.02 -2.91 -17.14
N LEU A 87 -23.51 -1.71 -16.87
CA LEU A 87 -24.26 -0.46 -16.83
C LEU A 87 -24.40 0.23 -18.20
N GLY A 88 -23.71 -0.28 -19.23
CA GLY A 88 -23.68 0.31 -20.57
C GLY A 88 -22.85 1.60 -20.64
N LYS A 89 -21.82 1.71 -19.80
CA LYS A 89 -21.02 2.91 -19.54
C LYS A 89 -19.53 2.70 -19.68
N LEU A 90 -19.10 1.57 -20.26
CA LEU A 90 -17.70 1.28 -20.51
C LEU A 90 -16.99 2.36 -21.36
N ASP A 91 -17.72 3.11 -22.18
CA ASP A 91 -17.18 4.22 -22.98
C ASP A 91 -16.78 5.45 -22.17
N GLN A 92 -17.14 5.53 -20.88
CA GLN A 92 -16.74 6.64 -19.99
C GLN A 92 -15.36 6.42 -19.35
N ALA A 93 -14.80 5.22 -19.44
CA ALA A 93 -13.45 4.94 -18.95
C ALA A 93 -12.41 5.02 -20.08
N GLU A 94 -11.17 5.34 -19.72
CA GLU A 94 -10.03 5.36 -20.64
C GLU A 94 -9.63 3.92 -21.03
N LYS A 95 -10.29 3.38 -22.05
CA LYS A 95 -10.12 1.97 -22.45
C LYS A 95 -8.69 1.63 -22.86
N THR A 96 -7.96 2.57 -23.46
CA THR A 96 -6.58 2.36 -23.89
C THR A 96 -5.69 2.08 -22.68
N ASP A 97 -5.79 2.93 -21.66
CA ASP A 97 -5.02 2.79 -20.43
C ASP A 97 -5.32 1.46 -19.74
N ILE A 98 -6.60 1.08 -19.66
CA ILE A 98 -7.01 -0.22 -19.10
C ILE A 98 -6.45 -1.40 -19.89
N ILE A 99 -6.43 -1.32 -21.22
CA ILE A 99 -5.83 -2.36 -22.05
C ILE A 99 -4.32 -2.42 -21.82
N ASP A 100 -3.65 -1.28 -21.78
CA ASP A 100 -2.20 -1.19 -21.59
C ASP A 100 -1.80 -1.78 -20.23
N TYR A 101 -2.52 -1.45 -19.16
CA TYR A 101 -2.34 -2.05 -17.83
C TYR A 101 -2.51 -3.58 -17.85
N ILE A 102 -3.59 -4.10 -18.45
CA ILE A 102 -3.80 -5.56 -18.53
C ILE A 102 -2.64 -6.22 -19.30
N MET A 103 -2.18 -5.60 -20.37
CA MET A 103 -1.15 -6.13 -21.24
C MET A 103 0.27 -6.01 -20.66
N GLU A 104 0.53 -5.05 -19.76
CA GLU A 104 1.78 -4.98 -18.99
C GLU A 104 2.04 -6.28 -18.21
N HIS A 105 0.97 -6.91 -17.73
CA HIS A 105 1.04 -8.17 -17.01
C HIS A 105 1.07 -9.41 -17.91
N TYR A 106 0.97 -9.28 -19.24
CA TYR A 106 0.97 -10.40 -20.17
C TYR A 106 2.39 -10.84 -20.55
N ASN A 107 2.76 -12.08 -20.23
CA ASN A 107 4.01 -12.65 -20.69
C ASN A 107 3.82 -13.34 -22.05
N GLU A 108 4.37 -12.77 -23.12
CA GLU A 108 4.24 -13.32 -24.48
C GLU A 108 4.79 -14.76 -24.62
N SER A 109 5.82 -15.12 -23.85
CA SER A 109 6.47 -16.43 -23.94
C SER A 109 5.57 -17.52 -23.38
N SER A 110 5.12 -17.38 -22.13
CA SER A 110 4.23 -18.33 -21.47
C SER A 110 2.77 -18.20 -21.90
N GLY A 111 2.35 -17.01 -22.36
CA GLY A 111 0.98 -16.70 -22.75
C GLY A 111 0.01 -16.54 -21.58
N ILE A 112 0.51 -16.15 -20.40
CA ILE A 112 -0.27 -15.97 -19.17
C ILE A 112 -0.08 -14.56 -18.61
N PHE A 113 -1.04 -14.14 -17.80
CA PHE A 113 -1.03 -12.91 -17.03
C PHE A 113 -0.61 -13.16 -15.59
N LEU A 114 0.26 -12.31 -15.04
CA LEU A 114 0.68 -12.34 -13.64
C LEU A 114 0.84 -10.91 -13.09
N ASP A 115 0.05 -10.57 -12.07
CA ASP A 115 0.20 -9.37 -11.25
C ASP A 115 0.74 -9.73 -9.85
N LYS A 116 0.98 -8.71 -8.99
CA LYS A 116 1.48 -8.91 -7.62
C LYS A 116 0.56 -9.81 -6.78
N TYR A 117 -0.75 -9.79 -7.05
CA TYR A 117 -1.75 -10.62 -6.37
C TYR A 117 -1.62 -12.10 -6.75
N ALA A 118 -1.41 -12.41 -8.04
CA ALA A 118 -1.14 -13.77 -8.51
C ALA A 118 0.16 -14.32 -7.91
N TYR A 119 1.21 -13.50 -7.80
CA TYR A 119 2.45 -13.89 -7.13
C TYR A 119 2.24 -14.16 -5.64
N ARG A 120 1.43 -13.37 -4.93
CA ARG A 120 1.08 -13.62 -3.53
C ARG A 120 0.38 -14.97 -3.35
N TYR A 121 -0.52 -15.36 -4.27
CA TYR A 121 -1.13 -16.69 -4.25
C TYR A 121 -0.09 -17.81 -4.37
N LEU A 122 0.91 -17.66 -5.26
CA LEU A 122 1.97 -18.66 -5.44
C LEU A 122 2.91 -18.78 -4.23
N ASP A 123 2.99 -17.74 -3.39
CA ASP A 123 3.74 -17.75 -2.14
C ASP A 123 3.00 -18.37 -0.96
N MET A 124 1.74 -18.81 -1.12
CA MET A 124 0.94 -19.30 0.01
C MET A 124 1.59 -20.48 0.73
N ASP A 125 1.71 -20.36 2.06
CA ASP A 125 2.16 -21.43 2.95
C ASP A 125 0.97 -21.99 3.75
N PHE A 126 0.43 -23.13 3.31
CA PHE A 126 -0.71 -23.78 3.98
C PHE A 126 -0.39 -24.35 5.38
N SER A 127 0.87 -24.30 5.82
CA SER A 127 1.21 -24.59 7.23
C SER A 127 1.00 -23.38 8.15
N GLN A 128 0.67 -22.22 7.59
CA GLN A 128 0.37 -20.98 8.32
C GLN A 128 -1.11 -20.61 8.20
N VAL A 129 -1.50 -19.51 8.85
CA VAL A 129 -2.76 -18.82 8.53
C VAL A 129 -2.68 -18.38 7.07
N TYR A 130 -3.62 -18.84 6.25
CA TYR A 130 -3.72 -18.49 4.83
C TYR A 130 -5.00 -17.71 4.56
N TYR A 131 -4.98 -16.94 3.49
CA TYR A 131 -6.13 -16.15 3.02
C TYR A 131 -6.74 -16.80 1.78
N PRO A 132 -8.06 -16.69 1.56
CA PRO A 132 -8.70 -17.05 0.31
C PRO A 132 -8.35 -16.03 -0.78
N LEU A 133 -7.18 -16.21 -1.39
CA LEU A 133 -6.60 -15.33 -2.40
C LEU A 133 -7.02 -15.72 -3.81
N SER A 134 -7.11 -14.72 -4.69
CA SER A 134 -7.30 -14.91 -6.14
C SER A 134 -6.19 -15.76 -6.74
N THR A 135 -6.58 -16.82 -7.45
CA THR A 135 -5.62 -17.76 -8.02
C THR A 135 -5.04 -17.29 -9.36
N VAL A 136 -3.98 -17.96 -9.82
CA VAL A 136 -3.41 -17.69 -11.16
C VAL A 136 -4.45 -17.97 -12.26
N LEU A 137 -5.26 -19.02 -12.12
CA LEU A 137 -6.34 -19.33 -13.08
C LEU A 137 -7.39 -18.22 -13.12
N GLU A 138 -7.79 -17.71 -11.97
CA GLU A 138 -8.78 -16.63 -11.88
C GLU A 138 -8.25 -15.35 -12.49
N VAL A 139 -7.02 -14.94 -12.14
CA VAL A 139 -6.37 -13.74 -12.70
C VAL A 139 -6.29 -13.79 -14.23
N ASN A 140 -5.94 -14.95 -14.78
CA ASN A 140 -5.94 -15.14 -16.23
C ASN A 140 -7.36 -15.08 -16.81
N SER A 141 -8.35 -15.69 -16.15
CA SER A 141 -9.74 -15.62 -16.57
C SER A 141 -10.28 -14.17 -16.54
N TYR A 142 -9.98 -13.42 -15.49
CA TYR A 142 -10.33 -12.00 -15.33
C TYR A 142 -9.77 -11.16 -16.47
N SER A 143 -8.48 -11.34 -16.80
CA SER A 143 -7.81 -10.63 -17.89
C SER A 143 -8.49 -10.88 -19.24
N ILE A 144 -8.81 -12.14 -19.55
CA ILE A 144 -9.52 -12.51 -20.80
C ILE A 144 -10.91 -11.90 -20.86
N LEU A 145 -11.68 -12.02 -19.78
CA LEU A 145 -13.04 -11.51 -19.71
C LEU A 145 -13.07 -9.97 -19.77
N ALA A 146 -12.04 -9.28 -19.26
CA ALA A 146 -11.88 -7.84 -19.41
C ALA A 146 -11.53 -7.46 -20.85
N LEU A 147 -10.52 -8.10 -21.46
CA LEU A 147 -10.12 -7.84 -22.85
C LEU A 147 -11.25 -8.10 -23.85
N GLU A 148 -12.12 -9.07 -23.57
CA GLU A 148 -13.33 -9.31 -24.37
C GLU A 148 -14.27 -8.11 -24.38
N ARG A 149 -14.61 -7.57 -23.20
CA ARG A 149 -15.46 -6.38 -23.05
C ARG A 149 -14.85 -5.15 -23.69
N LEU A 150 -13.53 -5.04 -23.63
CA LEU A 150 -12.77 -3.95 -24.23
C LEU A 150 -12.56 -4.11 -25.74
N GLY A 151 -12.93 -5.26 -26.34
CA GLY A 151 -12.74 -5.54 -27.76
C GLY A 151 -11.28 -5.80 -28.16
N ALA A 152 -10.45 -6.23 -27.21
CA ALA A 152 -8.99 -6.34 -27.32
C ALA A 152 -8.44 -7.78 -27.24
N LEU A 153 -9.31 -8.81 -27.31
CA LEU A 153 -8.87 -10.22 -27.34
C LEU A 153 -7.88 -10.55 -28.46
N GLY A 154 -7.83 -9.75 -29.53
CA GLY A 154 -6.90 -9.95 -30.64
C GLY A 154 -5.43 -9.69 -30.29
N LEU A 155 -5.13 -9.14 -29.10
CA LEU A 155 -3.77 -8.85 -28.63
C LEU A 155 -3.03 -10.07 -28.07
N ILE A 156 -3.73 -11.17 -27.82
CA ILE A 156 -3.17 -12.35 -27.15
C ILE A 156 -3.23 -13.60 -28.02
N ASP A 157 -2.43 -14.60 -27.66
CA ASP A 157 -2.56 -15.95 -28.19
C ASP A 157 -3.68 -16.71 -27.45
N VAL A 158 -4.87 -16.72 -28.06
CA VAL A 158 -6.05 -17.44 -27.54
C VAL A 158 -5.79 -18.94 -27.34
N ASN A 159 -4.98 -19.58 -28.19
CA ASN A 159 -4.71 -21.01 -28.05
C ASN A 159 -3.79 -21.29 -26.86
N LYS A 160 -2.79 -20.43 -26.59
CA LYS A 160 -1.99 -20.53 -25.37
C LYS A 160 -2.88 -20.41 -24.13
N MET A 161 -3.84 -19.49 -24.13
CA MET A 161 -4.76 -19.32 -23.02
C MET A 161 -5.67 -20.55 -22.81
N ILE A 162 -6.27 -21.09 -23.88
CA ILE A 162 -7.06 -22.33 -23.80
C ILE A 162 -6.21 -23.47 -23.23
N ASN A 163 -4.97 -23.62 -23.69
CA ASN A 163 -4.04 -24.63 -23.19
C ASN A 163 -3.68 -24.43 -21.72
N PHE A 164 -3.45 -23.19 -21.30
CA PHE A 164 -3.21 -22.84 -19.90
C PHE A 164 -4.41 -23.22 -19.03
N LEU A 165 -5.63 -22.80 -19.38
CA LEU A 165 -6.82 -23.12 -18.60
C LEU A 165 -6.99 -24.64 -18.45
N TRP A 166 -6.86 -25.40 -19.56
CA TRP A 166 -6.90 -26.86 -19.50
C TRP A 166 -5.75 -27.49 -18.71
N SER A 167 -4.59 -26.84 -18.63
CA SER A 167 -3.50 -27.31 -17.77
C SER A 167 -3.84 -27.25 -16.28
N CYS A 168 -4.76 -26.37 -15.88
CA CYS A 168 -5.27 -26.27 -14.51
C CYS A 168 -6.41 -27.25 -14.19
N TYR A 169 -6.86 -28.05 -15.17
CA TYR A 169 -7.84 -29.10 -14.93
C TYR A 169 -7.22 -30.22 -14.09
N ASN A 170 -7.83 -30.58 -12.96
CA ASN A 170 -7.37 -31.69 -12.13
C ASN A 170 -8.04 -33.00 -12.58
N PRO A 171 -7.28 -33.95 -13.14
CA PRO A 171 -7.84 -35.20 -13.65
C PRO A 171 -8.33 -36.16 -12.56
N VAL A 172 -8.05 -35.89 -11.28
CA VAL A 172 -8.48 -36.74 -10.15
C VAL A 172 -9.87 -36.35 -9.65
N SER A 173 -10.09 -35.05 -9.42
CA SER A 173 -11.36 -34.49 -8.92
C SER A 173 -12.31 -34.06 -10.05
N SER A 174 -11.81 -33.88 -11.27
CA SER A 174 -12.53 -33.38 -12.44
C SER A 174 -12.99 -31.91 -12.38
N GLY A 175 -12.54 -31.15 -11.39
CA GLY A 175 -12.68 -29.69 -11.35
C GLY A 175 -11.39 -28.97 -11.74
N PHE A 176 -11.41 -27.65 -11.75
CA PHE A 176 -10.20 -26.83 -11.95
C PHE A 176 -9.59 -26.41 -10.60
N ILE A 177 -8.26 -26.34 -10.56
CA ILE A 177 -7.48 -25.81 -9.43
C ILE A 177 -6.90 -24.44 -9.80
N GLY A 178 -6.30 -23.74 -8.85
CA GLY A 178 -5.84 -22.36 -9.07
C GLY A 178 -4.58 -22.16 -9.93
N GLN A 179 -3.91 -23.22 -10.39
CA GLN A 179 -2.68 -23.16 -11.18
C GLN A 179 -2.49 -24.46 -12.02
N PRO A 180 -1.51 -24.56 -12.94
CA PRO A 180 -1.30 -25.76 -13.71
C PRO A 180 -1.13 -27.01 -12.85
N TYR A 181 -1.90 -28.05 -13.15
CA TYR A 181 -1.91 -29.29 -12.40
C TYR A 181 -0.57 -30.02 -12.48
N SER A 182 -0.08 -30.42 -11.31
CA SER A 182 1.02 -31.36 -11.16
C SER A 182 0.76 -32.23 -9.95
N SER A 183 1.05 -33.53 -10.07
CA SER A 183 0.96 -34.47 -8.93
C SER A 183 1.95 -34.15 -7.81
N ALA A 184 2.90 -33.24 -8.05
CA ALA A 184 3.88 -32.77 -7.07
C ALA A 184 3.47 -31.48 -6.34
N LEU A 185 2.31 -30.88 -6.68
CA LEU A 185 1.78 -29.73 -5.94
C LEU A 185 1.56 -30.11 -4.47
N ARG A 186 1.98 -29.23 -3.57
CA ARG A 186 1.91 -29.44 -2.11
C ARG A 186 0.74 -28.68 -1.50
N GLY A 187 0.32 -29.12 -0.31
CA GLY A 187 -0.77 -28.48 0.43
C GLY A 187 -2.07 -28.46 -0.36
N TYR A 188 -2.84 -27.38 -0.20
CA TYR A 188 -4.17 -27.25 -0.81
C TYR A 188 -4.14 -26.71 -2.25
N PHE A 189 -2.96 -26.52 -2.85
CA PHE A 189 -2.85 -26.10 -4.26
C PHE A 189 -3.46 -27.08 -5.26
N ASN A 190 -3.62 -28.35 -4.88
CA ASN A 190 -4.20 -29.39 -5.74
C ASN A 190 -5.72 -29.58 -5.56
N ILE A 191 -6.35 -28.79 -4.70
CA ILE A 191 -7.79 -28.89 -4.45
C ILE A 191 -8.56 -28.16 -5.54
N SER A 192 -9.50 -28.86 -6.17
CA SER A 192 -10.43 -28.23 -7.10
C SER A 192 -11.51 -27.51 -6.35
N THR A 193 -11.77 -26.27 -6.77
CA THR A 193 -12.76 -25.41 -6.16
C THR A 193 -13.74 -24.91 -7.21
N ILE A 194 -14.97 -24.58 -6.80
CA ILE A 194 -16.03 -24.22 -7.75
C ILE A 194 -15.88 -22.81 -8.33
N ASP A 195 -15.28 -21.87 -7.61
CA ASP A 195 -14.90 -20.55 -8.12
C ASP A 195 -13.88 -20.65 -9.28
N ASN A 196 -12.78 -21.38 -9.09
CA ASN A 196 -11.82 -21.69 -10.16
C ASN A 196 -12.51 -22.40 -11.33
N THR A 197 -13.35 -23.38 -11.03
CA THR A 197 -14.09 -24.14 -12.05
C THR A 197 -15.07 -23.25 -12.82
N TYR A 198 -15.76 -22.34 -12.16
CA TYR A 198 -16.68 -21.39 -12.79
C TYR A 198 -15.96 -20.44 -13.74
N TYR A 199 -14.87 -19.81 -13.31
CA TYR A 199 -14.13 -18.88 -14.16
C TYR A 199 -13.43 -19.59 -15.31
N ALA A 200 -12.94 -20.82 -15.12
CA ALA A 200 -12.42 -21.64 -16.21
C ALA A 200 -13.51 -21.97 -17.24
N ILE A 201 -14.67 -22.47 -16.80
CA ILE A 201 -15.78 -22.82 -17.71
C ILE A 201 -16.25 -21.57 -18.47
N LYS A 202 -16.45 -20.46 -17.77
CA LYS A 202 -16.90 -19.20 -18.39
C LYS A 202 -15.93 -18.69 -19.44
N THR A 203 -14.62 -18.76 -19.16
CA THR A 203 -13.60 -18.28 -20.08
C THR A 203 -13.39 -19.24 -21.25
N LEU A 204 -13.43 -20.56 -21.00
CA LEU A 204 -13.37 -21.57 -22.07
C LEU A 204 -14.58 -21.50 -23.00
N ASP A 205 -15.78 -21.27 -22.47
CA ASP A 205 -16.99 -21.10 -23.27
C ASP A 205 -16.91 -19.87 -24.19
N LEU A 206 -16.25 -18.80 -23.72
CA LEU A 206 -15.96 -17.63 -24.54
C LEU A 206 -14.92 -17.91 -25.64
N LEU A 207 -13.83 -18.59 -25.30
CA LEU A 207 -12.67 -18.75 -26.20
C LEU A 207 -12.84 -19.90 -27.20
N MET A 208 -13.61 -20.93 -26.85
CA MET A 208 -13.86 -22.09 -27.71
C MET A 208 -15.13 -21.90 -28.54
N SER A 209 -15.20 -22.54 -29.72
CA SER A 209 -16.41 -22.50 -30.54
C SER A 209 -17.58 -23.28 -29.94
N ASP A 210 -17.28 -24.42 -29.30
CA ASP A 210 -18.24 -25.29 -28.62
C ASP A 210 -17.51 -26.28 -27.69
N TRP A 211 -18.29 -27.05 -26.91
CA TRP A 211 -17.81 -28.09 -26.01
C TRP A 211 -17.77 -29.50 -26.63
N ASN A 212 -18.00 -29.66 -27.94
CA ASN A 212 -18.16 -30.99 -28.56
C ASN A 212 -16.88 -31.82 -28.46
N SER A 213 -15.72 -31.19 -28.69
CA SER A 213 -14.40 -31.82 -28.55
C SER A 213 -14.01 -32.14 -27.11
N TYR A 214 -14.75 -31.59 -26.14
CA TYR A 214 -14.53 -31.74 -24.70
C TYR A 214 -15.76 -32.34 -24.00
N SER A 215 -16.56 -33.14 -24.72
CA SER A 215 -17.82 -33.69 -24.20
C SER A 215 -17.65 -34.56 -22.96
N GLN A 216 -16.56 -35.33 -22.87
CA GLN A 216 -16.24 -36.12 -21.67
C GLN A 216 -15.95 -35.20 -20.49
N GLN A 217 -15.05 -34.23 -20.66
CA GLN A 217 -14.67 -33.26 -19.64
C GLN A 217 -15.88 -32.43 -19.18
N ARG A 218 -16.77 -32.05 -20.10
CA ARG A 218 -18.04 -31.38 -19.75
C ARG A 218 -18.90 -32.25 -18.84
N ASN A 219 -19.05 -33.54 -19.14
CA ASN A 219 -19.83 -34.45 -18.30
C ASN A 219 -19.17 -34.67 -16.93
N ASP A 220 -17.84 -34.74 -16.90
CA ASP A 220 -17.07 -34.89 -15.68
C ASP A 220 -17.20 -33.63 -14.80
N LEU A 221 -17.12 -32.43 -15.39
CA LEU A 221 -17.37 -31.15 -14.72
C LEU A 221 -18.79 -31.06 -14.18
N VAL A 222 -19.81 -31.44 -14.96
CA VAL A 222 -21.21 -31.49 -14.47
C VAL A 222 -21.32 -32.45 -13.27
N SER A 223 -20.66 -33.60 -13.33
CA SER A 223 -20.67 -34.57 -12.23
C SER A 223 -19.97 -34.03 -10.98
N TYR A 224 -18.82 -33.37 -11.15
CA TYR A 224 -18.10 -32.70 -10.08
C TYR A 224 -18.97 -31.61 -9.43
N ILE A 225 -19.56 -30.70 -10.22
CA ILE A 225 -20.43 -29.63 -9.69
C ILE A 225 -21.61 -30.21 -8.90
N ASN A 226 -22.28 -31.24 -9.42
CA ASN A 226 -23.39 -31.89 -8.72
C ASN A 226 -22.94 -32.57 -7.41
N SER A 227 -21.69 -33.06 -7.34
CA SER A 227 -21.14 -33.69 -6.14
C SER A 227 -20.91 -32.71 -4.98
N LEU A 228 -20.81 -31.41 -5.27
CA LEU A 228 -20.70 -30.34 -4.27
C LEU A 228 -22.04 -30.01 -3.61
N GLN A 229 -23.17 -30.50 -4.15
CA GLN A 229 -24.47 -30.27 -3.52
C GLN A 229 -24.61 -31.13 -2.26
N ILE A 230 -24.89 -30.50 -1.12
CA ILE A 230 -25.06 -31.21 0.15
C ILE A 230 -26.37 -32.02 0.10
N THR A 231 -26.24 -33.35 0.07
CA THR A 231 -27.38 -34.29 0.05
C THR A 231 -27.78 -34.82 1.42
N GLU A 232 -27.05 -34.45 2.47
CA GLU A 232 -27.31 -34.91 3.83
C GLU A 232 -28.27 -33.98 4.56
N ASN A 233 -29.43 -34.50 4.98
CA ASN A 233 -30.48 -33.72 5.64
C ASN A 233 -30.27 -33.69 7.17
N TYR A 234 -29.23 -32.98 7.62
CA TYR A 234 -28.91 -32.86 9.04
C TYR A 234 -29.13 -31.45 9.61
N ASP A 235 -29.10 -30.41 8.78
CA ASP A 235 -29.26 -29.02 9.21
C ASP A 235 -29.58 -28.09 8.02
N TRP A 236 -29.49 -26.77 8.25
CA TRP A 236 -29.76 -25.71 7.27
C TRP A 236 -28.90 -25.80 6.00
N ARG A 237 -27.78 -26.53 6.03
CA ARG A 237 -26.86 -26.67 4.90
C ARG A 237 -27.45 -27.53 3.78
N TYR A 238 -28.49 -28.30 4.09
CA TYR A 238 -29.10 -29.25 3.17
C TYR A 238 -29.54 -28.60 1.85
N GLY A 239 -28.95 -29.06 0.74
CA GLY A 239 -29.27 -28.60 -0.61
C GLY A 239 -28.41 -27.46 -1.14
N GLY A 240 -27.63 -26.77 -0.29
CA GLY A 240 -26.62 -25.80 -0.70
C GLY A 240 -25.37 -26.48 -1.29
N PHE A 241 -24.46 -25.69 -1.85
CA PHE A 241 -23.21 -26.18 -2.46
C PHE A 241 -22.00 -25.77 -1.63
N ILE A 242 -21.10 -26.70 -1.33
CA ILE A 242 -19.76 -26.42 -0.77
C ILE A 242 -18.80 -25.92 -1.87
N ASN A 243 -17.74 -25.20 -1.51
CA ASN A 243 -16.81 -24.68 -2.52
C ASN A 243 -15.90 -25.77 -3.07
N ASP A 244 -15.56 -26.76 -2.25
CA ASP A 244 -14.73 -27.91 -2.61
C ASP A 244 -15.07 -29.14 -1.75
N LEU A 245 -14.46 -30.28 -2.05
CA LEU A 245 -14.74 -31.55 -1.36
C LEU A 245 -13.86 -31.78 -0.11
N ASP A 246 -12.92 -30.89 0.21
CA ASP A 246 -12.03 -31.00 1.36
C ASP A 246 -12.52 -30.10 2.50
N ALA A 247 -13.04 -30.73 3.57
CA ALA A 247 -13.58 -30.00 4.71
C ALA A 247 -12.54 -29.17 5.50
N ASN A 248 -11.24 -29.27 5.19
CA ASN A 248 -10.17 -28.52 5.86
C ASN A 248 -9.68 -27.31 5.05
N PHE A 249 -10.20 -27.11 3.84
CA PHE A 249 -9.83 -26.00 2.98
C PHE A 249 -10.99 -25.01 2.84
N ASN A 250 -10.68 -23.71 2.81
CA ASN A 250 -11.65 -22.66 2.51
C ASN A 250 -11.01 -21.65 1.56
N SER A 251 -11.52 -21.59 0.34
CA SER A 251 -11.05 -20.66 -0.72
C SER A 251 -12.01 -19.49 -0.95
N LEU A 252 -13.13 -19.42 -0.23
CA LEU A 252 -14.03 -18.28 -0.22
C LEU A 252 -14.01 -17.56 1.13
N PRO A 253 -14.22 -16.23 1.15
CA PRO A 253 -14.30 -15.48 2.40
C PRO A 253 -15.55 -15.88 3.20
N GLY A 254 -15.37 -16.69 4.24
CA GLY A 254 -16.45 -17.07 5.17
C GLY A 254 -16.22 -18.42 5.85
N PHE A 255 -16.12 -18.42 7.19
CA PHE A 255 -15.85 -19.65 7.97
C PHE A 255 -17.01 -20.68 8.04
N THR A 256 -17.98 -20.63 7.13
CA THR A 256 -19.14 -21.54 7.21
C THR A 256 -19.72 -21.85 5.84
N GLU A 257 -19.52 -23.08 5.39
CA GLU A 257 -20.10 -23.63 4.17
C GLU A 257 -21.39 -24.42 4.45
N PRO A 258 -22.32 -24.50 3.48
CA PRO A 258 -22.30 -23.93 2.14
C PRO A 258 -22.56 -22.43 2.18
N TYR A 259 -21.96 -21.73 1.23
CA TYR A 259 -22.10 -20.29 1.05
C TYR A 259 -23.01 -20.03 -0.16
N LEU A 260 -23.79 -18.94 -0.16
CA LEU A 260 -24.62 -18.62 -1.33
C LEU A 260 -23.76 -18.39 -2.60
N PHE A 261 -22.51 -17.97 -2.43
CA PHE A 261 -21.56 -17.70 -3.50
C PHE A 261 -21.08 -18.99 -4.20
N SER A 262 -20.77 -20.05 -3.45
CA SER A 262 -20.44 -21.37 -4.03
C SER A 262 -21.65 -21.96 -4.78
N SER A 263 -22.87 -21.71 -4.28
CA SER A 263 -24.11 -22.06 -4.99
C SER A 263 -24.27 -21.26 -6.29
N TYR A 264 -23.94 -19.97 -6.29
CA TYR A 264 -23.91 -19.14 -7.50
C TYR A 264 -22.93 -19.71 -8.54
N TYR A 265 -21.68 -19.95 -8.16
CA TYR A 265 -20.67 -20.49 -9.08
C TYR A 265 -21.06 -21.87 -9.63
N SER A 266 -21.64 -22.74 -8.80
CA SER A 266 -22.15 -24.06 -9.20
C SER A 266 -23.25 -23.95 -10.26
N ILE A 267 -24.33 -23.23 -9.94
CA ILE A 267 -25.52 -23.17 -10.79
C ILE A 267 -25.25 -22.38 -12.06
N LYS A 268 -24.45 -21.31 -11.99
CA LYS A 268 -24.08 -20.54 -13.19
C LYS A 268 -23.16 -21.31 -14.13
N SER A 269 -22.27 -22.16 -13.60
CA SER A 269 -21.50 -23.10 -14.44
C SER A 269 -22.42 -24.09 -15.16
N LEU A 270 -23.42 -24.64 -14.45
CA LEU A 270 -24.42 -25.51 -15.06
C LEU A 270 -25.32 -24.77 -16.07
N GLN A 271 -25.59 -23.48 -15.86
CA GLN A 271 -26.34 -22.65 -16.81
C GLN A 271 -25.61 -22.53 -18.15
N ILE A 272 -24.30 -22.31 -18.15
CA ILE A 272 -23.47 -22.29 -19.37
C ILE A 272 -23.62 -23.61 -20.14
N PHE A 273 -23.62 -24.74 -19.43
CA PHE A 273 -23.85 -26.04 -20.05
C PHE A 273 -25.31 -26.35 -20.40
N GLY A 274 -26.29 -25.51 -20.04
CA GLY A 274 -27.71 -25.82 -20.17
C GLY A 274 -28.16 -27.02 -19.31
N MET A 275 -27.49 -27.23 -18.17
CA MET A 275 -27.63 -28.40 -17.28
C MET A 275 -28.13 -28.04 -15.88
N VAL A 276 -28.73 -26.87 -15.66
CA VAL A 276 -29.29 -26.47 -14.34
C VAL A 276 -30.21 -27.53 -13.75
N GLY A 277 -30.98 -28.24 -14.58
CA GLY A 277 -31.86 -29.34 -14.16
C GLY A 277 -31.16 -30.61 -13.64
N SER A 278 -29.82 -30.68 -13.63
CA SER A 278 -29.09 -31.81 -13.06
C SER A 278 -29.03 -31.80 -11.54
N ILE A 279 -29.23 -30.65 -10.90
CA ILE A 279 -29.18 -30.51 -9.44
C ILE A 279 -30.45 -31.07 -8.79
N ASN A 280 -30.39 -31.38 -7.50
CA ASN A 280 -31.60 -31.60 -6.72
C ASN A 280 -32.25 -30.24 -6.39
N ILE A 281 -33.11 -29.79 -7.30
CA ILE A 281 -33.74 -28.47 -7.25
C ILE A 281 -34.58 -28.25 -5.98
N ASN A 282 -35.30 -29.27 -5.54
CA ASN A 282 -36.16 -29.18 -4.35
C ASN A 282 -35.31 -28.99 -3.09
N ASN A 283 -34.18 -29.69 -3.00
CA ASN A 283 -33.25 -29.50 -1.88
C ASN A 283 -32.63 -28.10 -1.92
N PHE A 284 -32.25 -27.62 -3.10
CA PHE A 284 -31.70 -26.27 -3.24
C PHE A 284 -32.72 -25.20 -2.82
N HIS A 285 -34.00 -25.38 -3.12
CA HIS A 285 -35.07 -24.49 -2.64
C HIS A 285 -35.24 -24.53 -1.12
N LEU A 286 -35.03 -25.68 -0.47
CA LEU A 286 -34.99 -25.74 1.00
C LEU A 286 -33.82 -24.93 1.57
N PHE A 287 -32.64 -25.01 0.93
CA PHE A 287 -31.50 -24.19 1.30
C PHE A 287 -31.82 -22.70 1.16
N LEU A 288 -32.29 -22.23 -0.01
CA LEU A 288 -32.68 -20.83 -0.22
C LEU A 288 -33.74 -20.37 0.81
N GLY A 289 -34.74 -21.18 1.10
CA GLY A 289 -35.74 -20.87 2.12
C GLY A 289 -35.18 -20.75 3.54
N SER A 290 -34.06 -21.43 3.84
CA SER A 290 -33.39 -21.34 5.16
C SER A 290 -32.56 -20.08 5.35
N ILE A 291 -32.15 -19.44 4.26
CA ILE A 291 -31.35 -18.21 4.26
C ILE A 291 -32.14 -16.98 3.80
N TYR A 292 -33.37 -17.15 3.31
CA TYR A 292 -34.26 -16.05 2.95
C TYR A 292 -34.98 -15.53 4.20
N ASN A 293 -34.80 -14.24 4.48
CA ASN A 293 -35.58 -13.53 5.50
C ASN A 293 -36.75 -12.82 4.81
N SER A 294 -37.92 -13.45 4.82
CA SER A 294 -39.16 -12.92 4.24
C SER A 294 -39.70 -11.70 4.97
N ASP A 295 -39.42 -11.56 6.28
CA ASP A 295 -39.94 -10.44 7.09
C ASP A 295 -39.19 -9.13 6.79
N ALA A 296 -37.95 -9.23 6.31
CA ALA A 296 -37.08 -8.10 6.04
C ALA A 296 -36.59 -8.03 4.59
N ASP A 297 -37.11 -8.90 3.71
CA ASP A 297 -36.86 -8.93 2.27
C ASP A 297 -35.37 -8.98 1.89
N PHE A 298 -34.60 -9.91 2.48
CA PHE A 298 -33.19 -10.11 2.12
C PHE A 298 -32.74 -11.56 2.27
N PHE A 299 -31.61 -11.92 1.64
CA PHE A 299 -30.93 -13.20 1.85
C PHE A 299 -29.70 -13.05 2.75
N TYR A 300 -29.51 -14.01 3.66
CA TYR A 300 -28.23 -14.22 4.31
C TYR A 300 -27.27 -14.93 3.35
N SER A 301 -25.97 -14.66 3.48
CA SER A 301 -24.95 -15.41 2.75
C SER A 301 -24.78 -16.85 3.27
N SER A 302 -25.05 -17.04 4.56
CA SER A 302 -25.20 -18.30 5.30
C SER A 302 -25.97 -18.00 6.61
N PRO A 303 -26.71 -18.94 7.21
CA PRO A 303 -27.42 -18.71 8.47
C PRO A 303 -26.50 -18.19 9.57
N ASN A 304 -27.00 -17.23 10.33
CA ASN A 304 -26.33 -16.55 11.45
C ASN A 304 -25.19 -15.58 11.05
N LYS A 305 -24.97 -15.27 9.76
CA LYS A 305 -23.97 -14.28 9.35
C LYS A 305 -24.57 -13.23 8.42
N ASN A 306 -24.60 -11.99 8.91
CA ASN A 306 -25.00 -10.82 8.14
C ASN A 306 -23.77 -10.04 7.62
N LYS A 307 -22.76 -10.71 7.07
CA LYS A 307 -21.55 -10.01 6.60
C LYS A 307 -21.64 -9.53 5.15
N SER A 308 -22.58 -10.05 4.38
CA SER A 308 -22.74 -9.71 2.96
C SER A 308 -24.20 -9.79 2.49
N ASN A 309 -25.19 -9.39 3.31
CA ASN A 309 -26.61 -9.59 2.96
C ASN A 309 -27.06 -8.82 1.72
N ILE A 310 -26.49 -7.65 1.43
CA ILE A 310 -26.87 -6.87 0.25
C ILE A 310 -26.45 -7.65 -1.00
N VAL A 311 -25.20 -8.11 -1.05
CA VAL A 311 -24.68 -8.96 -2.12
C VAL A 311 -25.44 -10.29 -2.21
N ALA A 312 -25.62 -10.97 -1.07
CA ALA A 312 -26.34 -12.24 -1.01
C ALA A 312 -27.78 -12.09 -1.50
N THR A 313 -28.42 -10.95 -1.28
CA THR A 313 -29.77 -10.67 -1.79
C THR A 313 -29.80 -10.55 -3.30
N ALA A 314 -28.83 -9.85 -3.90
CA ALA A 314 -28.73 -9.76 -5.36
C ALA A 314 -28.47 -11.14 -5.99
N LEU A 315 -27.57 -11.95 -5.41
CA LEU A 315 -27.30 -13.32 -5.85
C LEU A 315 -28.51 -14.24 -5.67
N GLY A 316 -29.17 -14.13 -4.51
CA GLY A 316 -30.36 -14.91 -4.14
C GLY A 316 -31.53 -14.62 -5.08
N LEU A 317 -31.72 -13.37 -5.49
CA LEU A 317 -32.70 -12.97 -6.51
C LEU A 317 -32.42 -13.65 -7.85
N ASP A 318 -31.20 -13.54 -8.39
CA ASP A 318 -30.80 -14.18 -9.66
C ASP A 318 -31.01 -15.70 -9.61
N LEU A 319 -30.51 -16.36 -8.56
CA LEU A 319 -30.67 -17.80 -8.39
C LEU A 319 -32.12 -18.23 -8.20
N SER A 320 -32.94 -17.42 -7.51
CA SER A 320 -34.35 -17.71 -7.33
C SER A 320 -35.11 -17.69 -8.66
N LEU A 321 -34.86 -16.68 -9.49
CA LEU A 321 -35.46 -16.57 -10.81
C LEU A 321 -34.97 -17.68 -11.77
N LEU A 322 -33.67 -17.99 -11.74
CA LEU A 322 -33.08 -19.03 -12.57
C LEU A 322 -33.59 -20.44 -12.23
N THR A 323 -33.85 -20.71 -10.94
CA THR A 323 -34.23 -22.04 -10.44
C THR A 323 -35.72 -22.19 -10.16
N GLY A 324 -36.50 -21.12 -10.26
CA GLY A 324 -37.94 -21.11 -9.97
C GLY A 324 -38.28 -21.20 -8.48
N PHE A 325 -37.41 -20.71 -7.59
CA PHE A 325 -37.74 -20.56 -6.17
C PHE A 325 -38.86 -19.52 -6.01
N THR A 326 -39.85 -19.81 -5.16
CA THR A 326 -40.98 -18.90 -4.95
C THR A 326 -40.59 -17.85 -3.91
N LEU A 327 -40.48 -16.59 -4.34
CA LEU A 327 -40.29 -15.43 -3.47
C LEU A 327 -41.65 -14.93 -2.95
N ASP A 328 -41.68 -14.42 -1.73
CA ASP A 328 -42.88 -13.80 -1.16
C ASP A 328 -43.20 -12.47 -1.86
N ASP A 329 -42.18 -11.64 -2.09
CA ASP A 329 -42.28 -10.42 -2.90
C ASP A 329 -40.95 -10.10 -3.62
N GLU A 330 -40.88 -10.40 -4.92
CA GLU A 330 -39.73 -10.08 -5.77
C GLU A 330 -39.45 -8.57 -5.86
N THR A 331 -40.49 -7.73 -5.77
CA THR A 331 -40.35 -6.28 -5.86
C THR A 331 -39.71 -5.72 -4.61
N ASN A 332 -40.10 -6.19 -3.42
CA ASN A 332 -39.47 -5.75 -2.17
C ASN A 332 -38.03 -6.23 -2.07
N LEU A 333 -37.75 -7.47 -2.47
CA LEU A 333 -36.38 -7.99 -2.52
C LEU A 333 -35.48 -7.17 -3.46
N THR A 334 -36.01 -6.77 -4.61
CA THR A 334 -35.31 -5.91 -5.56
C THR A 334 -35.10 -4.51 -4.97
N ASN A 335 -36.14 -3.94 -4.34
CA ASN A 335 -36.07 -2.64 -3.69
C ASN A 335 -35.07 -2.63 -2.52
N PHE A 336 -34.97 -3.73 -1.76
CA PHE A 336 -33.99 -3.86 -0.69
C PHE A 336 -32.58 -3.58 -1.22
N VAL A 337 -32.20 -4.17 -2.35
CA VAL A 337 -30.88 -3.91 -2.95
C VAL A 337 -30.73 -2.42 -3.32
N TYR A 338 -31.74 -1.82 -3.96
CA TYR A 338 -31.64 -0.43 -4.42
C TYR A 338 -31.62 0.62 -3.31
N THR A 339 -32.33 0.39 -2.21
CA THR A 339 -32.44 1.35 -1.11
C THR A 339 -31.28 1.28 -0.13
N HIS A 340 -30.41 0.28 -0.23
CA HIS A 340 -29.23 0.11 0.63
C HIS A 340 -27.92 0.49 -0.09
N ARG A 341 -27.97 1.50 -0.96
CA ARG A 341 -26.76 2.19 -1.42
C ARG A 341 -26.22 3.08 -0.31
N ASN A 342 -24.90 3.16 -0.17
CA ASN A 342 -24.21 3.96 0.83
C ASN A 342 -24.16 5.45 0.44
N SER A 343 -23.48 6.28 1.24
CA SER A 343 -23.41 7.73 1.03
C SER A 343 -22.70 8.14 -0.27
N LEU A 344 -21.82 7.28 -0.81
CA LEU A 344 -21.19 7.50 -2.10
C LEU A 344 -22.13 7.18 -3.27
N GLY A 345 -23.19 6.39 -3.02
CA GLY A 345 -24.14 5.95 -4.04
C GLY A 345 -23.79 4.60 -4.68
N ILE A 346 -22.86 3.86 -4.09
CA ILE A 346 -22.53 2.46 -4.39
C ILE A 346 -23.03 1.57 -3.23
N TRP A 347 -22.57 0.32 -3.10
CA TRP A 347 -23.01 -0.59 -2.05
C TRP A 347 -21.89 -0.99 -1.12
N ASP A 348 -22.21 -1.01 0.18
CA ASP A 348 -21.49 -1.80 1.15
C ASP A 348 -21.85 -3.29 0.96
N GLY A 349 -21.02 -4.19 1.49
CA GLY A 349 -21.38 -5.62 1.45
C GLY A 349 -22.61 -5.95 2.31
N SER A 350 -22.81 -5.22 3.41
CA SER A 350 -23.84 -5.53 4.40
C SER A 350 -24.49 -4.30 4.99
N THR A 351 -25.73 -4.48 5.47
CA THR A 351 -26.42 -3.48 6.28
C THR A 351 -25.84 -3.30 7.69
N THR A 352 -24.93 -4.18 8.14
CA THR A 352 -24.30 -4.09 9.45
C THR A 352 -22.82 -3.71 9.40
N ILE A 353 -22.13 -4.02 8.31
CA ILE A 353 -20.70 -3.71 8.15
C ILE A 353 -20.58 -2.75 6.98
N GLN A 354 -20.19 -1.51 7.28
CA GLN A 354 -20.12 -0.41 6.34
C GLN A 354 -18.72 -0.36 5.70
N ILE A 355 -18.38 -1.46 5.03
CA ILE A 355 -17.16 -1.55 4.21
C ILE A 355 -17.61 -1.79 2.78
N HIS A 356 -17.14 -0.92 1.88
CA HIS A 356 -17.43 -0.97 0.45
C HIS A 356 -16.19 -1.38 -0.33
N GLU A 357 -16.21 -2.59 -0.87
CA GLU A 357 -15.15 -3.13 -1.73
C GLU A 357 -15.66 -3.18 -3.18
N LEU A 358 -14.77 -3.09 -4.18
CA LEU A 358 -15.19 -3.11 -5.59
C LEU A 358 -15.98 -4.37 -5.96
N ILE A 359 -15.65 -5.50 -5.31
CA ILE A 359 -16.32 -6.79 -5.49
C ILE A 359 -17.81 -6.73 -5.13
N ASP A 360 -18.23 -5.87 -4.18
CA ASP A 360 -19.63 -5.71 -3.79
C ASP A 360 -20.48 -5.20 -4.95
N THR A 361 -20.09 -4.03 -5.43
CA THR A 361 -20.77 -3.33 -6.51
C THR A 361 -20.74 -4.19 -7.77
N PHE A 362 -19.61 -4.83 -8.08
CA PHE A 362 -19.50 -5.76 -9.18
C PHE A 362 -20.49 -6.94 -9.08
N GLN A 363 -20.55 -7.62 -7.93
CA GLN A 363 -21.41 -8.78 -7.76
C GLN A 363 -22.90 -8.39 -7.79
N ILE A 364 -23.26 -7.26 -7.19
CA ILE A 364 -24.62 -6.73 -7.20
C ILE A 364 -25.05 -6.35 -8.63
N VAL A 365 -24.25 -5.54 -9.34
CA VAL A 365 -24.55 -5.10 -10.71
C VAL A 365 -24.64 -6.31 -11.65
N ARG A 366 -23.71 -7.26 -11.56
CA ARG A 366 -23.74 -8.51 -12.34
C ARG A 366 -25.03 -9.28 -12.08
N SER A 367 -25.40 -9.49 -10.83
CA SER A 367 -26.57 -10.30 -10.47
C SER A 367 -27.88 -9.61 -10.86
N LEU A 368 -27.97 -8.28 -10.73
CA LEU A 368 -29.11 -7.50 -11.20
C LEU A 368 -29.24 -7.56 -12.73
N LYS A 369 -28.14 -7.56 -13.48
CA LYS A 369 -28.17 -7.73 -14.94
C LYS A 369 -28.65 -9.13 -15.32
N ASP A 370 -28.11 -10.16 -14.68
CA ASP A 370 -28.50 -11.55 -14.92
C ASP A 370 -29.97 -11.82 -14.58
N ALA A 371 -30.47 -11.22 -13.50
CA ALA A 371 -31.87 -11.25 -13.08
C ALA A 371 -32.81 -10.41 -13.98
N GLY A 372 -32.28 -9.66 -14.95
CA GLY A 372 -33.06 -8.75 -15.80
C GLY A 372 -33.63 -7.53 -15.06
N LYS A 373 -33.02 -7.15 -13.92
CA LYS A 373 -33.45 -6.03 -13.06
C LYS A 373 -32.61 -4.77 -13.20
N ILE A 374 -31.43 -4.85 -13.80
CA ILE A 374 -30.51 -3.69 -13.91
C ILE A 374 -31.16 -2.43 -14.50
N GLY A 375 -32.08 -2.59 -15.46
CA GLY A 375 -32.81 -1.47 -16.09
C GLY A 375 -33.79 -0.72 -15.17
N THR A 376 -33.93 -1.13 -13.91
CA THR A 376 -34.76 -0.44 -12.90
C THR A 376 -34.00 0.67 -12.19
N LEU A 377 -32.66 0.67 -12.24
CA LEU A 377 -31.85 1.77 -11.72
C LEU A 377 -32.14 3.07 -12.47
N LEU A 378 -32.25 4.18 -11.74
CA LEU A 378 -32.42 5.49 -12.37
C LEU A 378 -31.14 5.86 -13.13
N SER A 379 -31.26 6.62 -14.21
CA SER A 379 -30.07 7.06 -14.96
C SER A 379 -29.10 7.86 -14.08
N SER A 380 -29.60 8.68 -13.14
CA SER A 380 -28.77 9.38 -12.17
C SER A 380 -28.01 8.44 -11.24
N ASP A 381 -28.62 7.32 -10.86
CA ASP A 381 -27.98 6.31 -10.02
C ASP A 381 -26.87 5.61 -10.79
N VAL A 382 -27.11 5.33 -12.08
CA VAL A 382 -26.12 4.74 -12.97
C VAL A 382 -24.91 5.66 -13.15
N GLU A 383 -25.11 6.95 -13.45
CA GLU A 383 -23.97 7.90 -13.56
C GLU A 383 -23.21 7.97 -12.23
N GLN A 384 -23.91 8.09 -11.10
CA GLN A 384 -23.26 8.16 -9.78
C GLN A 384 -22.41 6.90 -9.49
N ILE A 385 -22.93 5.71 -9.77
CA ILE A 385 -22.15 4.47 -9.59
C ILE A 385 -20.90 4.50 -10.47
N VAL A 386 -21.04 4.90 -11.74
CA VAL A 386 -19.90 4.94 -12.68
C VAL A 386 -18.84 5.95 -12.23
N ASP A 387 -19.27 7.16 -11.87
CA ASP A 387 -18.37 8.21 -11.40
C ASP A 387 -17.57 7.71 -10.19
N ILE A 388 -18.23 7.09 -9.19
CA ILE A 388 -17.53 6.52 -8.02
C ILE A 388 -16.61 5.36 -8.40
N ILE A 389 -17.01 4.45 -9.30
CA ILE A 389 -16.12 3.36 -9.74
C ILE A 389 -14.84 3.93 -10.38
N ILE A 390 -14.94 4.96 -11.22
CA ILE A 390 -13.79 5.55 -11.90
C ILE A 390 -12.95 6.38 -10.93
N GLU A 391 -13.57 7.23 -10.11
CA GLU A 391 -12.87 8.20 -9.26
C GLU A 391 -12.29 7.55 -8.00
N TYR A 392 -13.03 6.65 -7.34
CA TYR A 392 -12.61 6.09 -6.05
C TYR A 392 -11.86 4.78 -6.19
N TYR A 393 -12.09 3.99 -7.25
CA TYR A 393 -11.38 2.72 -7.46
C TYR A 393 -10.42 2.77 -8.64
N GLY A 394 -10.49 3.80 -9.49
CA GLY A 394 -9.50 4.00 -10.54
C GLY A 394 -8.15 4.34 -9.91
N SER A 395 -7.13 3.58 -10.28
CA SER A 395 -5.77 3.79 -9.81
C SER A 395 -4.84 3.62 -11.01
N TYR A 396 -4.27 4.75 -11.46
CA TYR A 396 -3.48 4.87 -12.69
C TYR A 396 -4.26 4.43 -13.93
N GLN A 397 -3.91 3.25 -14.43
CA GLN A 397 -4.40 2.64 -15.66
C GLN A 397 -5.33 1.44 -15.37
N GLY A 398 -5.50 1.05 -14.11
CA GLY A 398 -6.33 -0.08 -13.68
C GLY A 398 -7.32 0.30 -12.58
N PHE A 399 -7.83 -0.71 -11.88
CA PHE A 399 -8.66 -0.53 -10.70
C PHE A 399 -8.06 -1.25 -9.48
N SER A 400 -8.30 -0.70 -8.29
CA SER A 400 -7.95 -1.28 -6.99
C SER A 400 -9.13 -2.03 -6.35
N LEU A 401 -8.84 -2.93 -5.41
CA LEU A 401 -9.88 -3.71 -4.70
C LEU A 401 -10.67 -2.87 -3.70
N ILE A 402 -10.00 -1.90 -3.08
CA ILE A 402 -10.55 -0.96 -2.11
C ILE A 402 -10.43 0.48 -2.63
N PRO A 403 -11.38 1.34 -2.26
CA PRO A 403 -11.46 2.72 -2.73
C PRO A 403 -10.46 3.65 -2.04
N ILE A 404 -10.24 4.83 -2.61
CA ILE A 404 -9.30 5.84 -2.09
C ILE A 404 -9.65 6.41 -0.71
N ASP A 405 -10.87 6.22 -0.20
CA ASP A 405 -11.36 6.84 1.02
C ASP A 405 -11.02 6.06 2.30
N TYR A 406 -10.09 5.10 2.27
CA TYR A 406 -9.59 4.35 3.43
C TYR A 406 -8.16 4.72 3.86
N PRO A 407 -7.82 6.00 4.10
CA PRO A 407 -6.43 6.43 4.29
C PRO A 407 -5.62 5.54 5.23
N THR A 408 -4.42 5.16 4.82
CA THR A 408 -3.48 4.42 5.67
C THR A 408 -2.95 5.31 6.79
N MET A 409 -2.52 4.66 7.87
CA MET A 409 -1.83 5.36 8.95
C MET A 409 -0.53 6.00 8.45
N THR A 410 0.15 5.36 7.49
CA THR A 410 1.33 5.89 6.81
C THR A 410 1.03 7.17 6.03
N LEU A 411 -0.11 7.25 5.32
CA LEU A 411 -0.54 8.49 4.67
C LEU A 411 -0.79 9.60 5.68
N LEU A 412 -1.52 9.30 6.75
CA LEU A 412 -1.84 10.28 7.79
C LEU A 412 -0.56 10.81 8.45
N HIS A 413 0.38 9.92 8.79
CA HIS A 413 1.69 10.30 9.33
C HIS A 413 2.51 11.11 8.34
N THR A 414 2.57 10.72 7.07
CA THR A 414 3.26 11.49 6.03
C THR A 414 2.70 12.92 5.94
N VAL A 415 1.37 13.06 5.90
CA VAL A 415 0.71 14.38 5.84
C VAL A 415 1.03 15.18 7.10
N VAL A 416 0.78 14.63 8.29
CA VAL A 416 0.99 15.36 9.55
C VAL A 416 2.45 15.77 9.71
N SER A 417 3.38 14.82 9.55
CA SER A 417 4.82 15.05 9.74
C SER A 417 5.38 16.03 8.72
N SER A 418 4.94 15.97 7.45
CA SER A 418 5.37 16.94 6.43
C SER A 418 4.86 18.35 6.73
N PHE A 419 3.61 18.49 7.19
CA PHE A 419 3.07 19.78 7.61
C PHE A 419 3.76 20.29 8.88
N ASP A 420 4.14 19.42 9.81
CA ASP A 420 4.86 19.79 11.04
C ASP A 420 6.27 20.30 10.74
N LEU A 421 7.01 19.60 9.89
CA LEU A 421 8.33 20.02 9.40
C LEU A 421 8.34 21.43 8.78
N TYR A 422 7.21 21.85 8.21
CA TYR A 422 7.05 23.17 7.59
C TYR A 422 6.31 24.19 8.48
N GLU A 423 6.03 23.85 9.75
CA GLU A 423 5.26 24.66 10.70
C GLU A 423 3.84 25.01 10.21
N LYS A 424 3.23 24.12 9.41
CA LYS A 424 1.92 24.27 8.75
C LYS A 424 0.81 23.42 9.36
N VAL A 425 1.05 22.65 10.43
CA VAL A 425 0.03 21.73 11.02
C VAL A 425 -1.32 22.42 11.26
N SER A 426 -1.33 23.70 11.63
CA SER A 426 -2.58 24.45 11.83
C SER A 426 -3.47 24.61 10.58
N GLU A 427 -2.96 24.30 9.39
CA GLU A 427 -3.73 24.30 8.14
C GLU A 427 -4.55 23.01 7.96
N LEU A 428 -4.22 21.93 8.69
CA LEU A 428 -4.92 20.65 8.64
C LEU A 428 -6.18 20.65 9.51
N ASP A 429 -7.16 19.81 9.17
CA ASP A 429 -8.28 19.51 10.07
C ASP A 429 -7.85 18.52 11.16
N LEU A 430 -7.37 19.08 12.27
CA LEU A 430 -6.83 18.29 13.39
C LEU A 430 -7.90 17.43 14.08
N LEU A 431 -9.17 17.86 14.08
CA LEU A 431 -10.24 17.08 14.70
C LEU A 431 -10.59 15.87 13.87
N GLU A 432 -10.60 16.03 12.55
CA GLU A 432 -10.85 14.93 11.64
C GLU A 432 -9.70 13.93 11.63
N ILE A 433 -8.44 14.39 11.60
CA ILE A 433 -7.28 13.50 11.75
C ILE A 433 -7.35 12.74 13.07
N TYR A 434 -7.66 13.43 14.17
CA TYR A 434 -7.84 12.78 15.48
C TYR A 434 -8.93 11.71 15.45
N ARG A 435 -10.07 11.99 14.79
CA ARG A 435 -11.18 11.03 14.63
C ARG A 435 -10.72 9.80 13.85
N LEU A 436 -10.09 9.99 12.68
CA LEU A 436 -9.61 8.91 11.82
C LEU A 436 -8.61 8.00 12.54
N ILE A 437 -7.64 8.58 13.26
CA ILE A 437 -6.66 7.82 14.03
C ILE A 437 -7.33 7.08 15.20
N SER A 438 -8.20 7.75 15.95
CA SER A 438 -8.85 7.15 17.13
C SER A 438 -9.78 5.99 16.76
N GLU A 439 -10.49 6.08 15.62
CA GLU A 439 -11.36 5.00 15.15
C GLU A 439 -10.58 3.73 14.78
N ALA A 440 -9.33 3.89 14.33
CA ALA A 440 -8.42 2.79 14.00
C ALA A 440 -7.84 2.08 15.25
N TYR A 441 -7.99 2.63 16.46
CA TYR A 441 -7.36 2.08 17.65
C TYR A 441 -8.06 0.84 18.24
N VAL A 442 -7.39 -0.30 18.27
CA VAL A 442 -7.83 -1.53 18.96
C VAL A 442 -7.55 -1.44 20.45
N TYR A 443 -8.61 -1.49 21.25
CA TYR A 443 -8.53 -1.46 22.72
C TYR A 443 -9.27 -2.64 23.33
N GLU A 444 -8.55 -3.55 24.00
CA GLU A 444 -9.08 -4.71 24.73
C GLU A 444 -10.12 -5.56 23.94
N ASP A 445 -9.91 -5.70 22.62
CA ASP A 445 -10.82 -6.41 21.73
C ASP A 445 -10.47 -7.92 21.63
N ILE A 446 -11.08 -8.64 20.68
CA ILE A 446 -10.97 -10.09 20.43
C ILE A 446 -9.52 -10.61 20.45
N ILE A 447 -8.56 -9.81 19.99
CA ILE A 447 -7.14 -10.19 19.91
C ILE A 447 -6.35 -9.97 21.21
N GLN A 448 -6.95 -9.35 22.24
CA GLN A 448 -6.34 -9.05 23.55
C GLN A 448 -5.06 -8.18 23.54
N TYR A 449 -4.65 -7.66 22.39
CA TYR A 449 -3.53 -6.73 22.25
C TYR A 449 -4.00 -5.38 21.72
N ASN A 450 -3.48 -4.30 22.30
CA ASN A 450 -3.76 -2.94 21.88
C ASN A 450 -2.83 -2.51 20.74
N GLY A 451 -3.34 -1.66 19.85
CA GLY A 451 -2.59 -1.17 18.69
C GLY A 451 -3.50 -0.48 17.68
N PHE A 452 -2.96 -0.10 16.53
CA PHE A 452 -3.73 0.61 15.51
C PHE A 452 -3.85 -0.20 14.23
N TYR A 453 -5.03 -0.14 13.60
CA TYR A 453 -5.18 -0.58 12.22
C TYR A 453 -4.28 0.28 11.32
N SER A 454 -3.66 -0.36 10.34
CA SER A 454 -2.82 0.28 9.33
C SER A 454 -3.63 1.15 8.35
N TYR A 455 -4.96 1.14 8.46
CA TYR A 455 -5.90 1.91 7.66
C TYR A 455 -7.02 2.47 8.55
N SER A 456 -7.66 3.55 8.08
CA SER A 456 -8.67 4.31 8.82
C SER A 456 -9.96 4.50 8.01
N ASN A 457 -10.93 5.26 8.55
CA ASN A 457 -12.26 5.47 7.96
C ASN A 457 -13.11 4.19 7.83
N ILE A 458 -12.90 3.20 8.69
CA ILE A 458 -13.58 1.88 8.67
C ILE A 458 -14.82 1.82 9.56
N GLY A 459 -15.16 2.93 10.21
CA GLY A 459 -16.22 3.02 11.19
C GLY A 459 -15.98 2.20 12.45
N ILE A 460 -17.03 2.03 13.26
CA ILE A 460 -16.94 1.44 14.61
C ILE A 460 -17.02 -0.11 14.56
N LEU A 461 -17.64 -0.67 13.51
CA LEU A 461 -17.86 -2.11 13.37
C LEU A 461 -16.74 -2.76 12.54
N ARG A 462 -15.60 -2.94 13.20
CA ARG A 462 -14.35 -3.48 12.64
C ARG A 462 -14.56 -4.87 12.03
N THR A 463 -14.31 -4.98 10.73
CA THR A 463 -14.34 -6.25 10.01
C THR A 463 -13.23 -6.24 8.96
N PRO A 464 -12.47 -7.33 8.78
CA PRO A 464 -11.47 -7.42 7.73
C PRO A 464 -12.11 -7.33 6.34
N PHE A 465 -11.36 -6.77 5.38
CA PHE A 465 -11.70 -6.77 3.96
C PHE A 465 -11.84 -8.21 3.44
N ARG A 466 -12.84 -8.49 2.61
CA ARG A 466 -13.02 -9.85 2.03
C ARG A 466 -12.06 -10.12 0.87
N THR A 467 -11.56 -9.06 0.24
CA THR A 467 -10.67 -9.14 -0.92
C THR A 467 -9.21 -9.23 -0.53
N PHE A 468 -8.89 -9.05 0.75
CA PHE A 468 -7.54 -9.12 1.31
C PHE A 468 -6.54 -8.26 0.51
N PRO A 469 -6.66 -6.92 0.47
CA PRO A 469 -5.70 -6.04 -0.22
C PRO A 469 -4.23 -6.37 0.07
N LEU A 470 -3.33 -6.17 -0.90
CA LEU A 470 -1.95 -6.64 -0.80
C LEU A 470 -1.20 -5.95 0.35
N GLU A 471 -1.54 -4.69 0.58
CA GLU A 471 -0.97 -3.75 1.53
C GLU A 471 -1.16 -4.17 3.00
N PHE A 472 -2.17 -5.00 3.29
CA PHE A 472 -2.55 -5.32 4.68
C PHE A 472 -2.58 -6.83 4.98
N TYR A 473 -2.39 -7.68 3.98
CA TYR A 473 -2.53 -9.13 4.14
C TYR A 473 -1.34 -9.86 3.56
N SER A 474 -0.22 -9.72 4.27
CA SER A 474 1.02 -10.41 4.04
C SER A 474 1.03 -11.77 4.76
N SER A 475 1.06 -12.88 4.02
CA SER A 475 1.46 -14.18 4.56
C SER A 475 2.11 -15.03 3.47
N GLY A 476 2.84 -16.07 3.85
CA GLY A 476 3.43 -17.03 2.91
C GLY A 476 4.96 -17.07 2.93
N LEU A 477 5.53 -17.65 1.88
CA LEU A 477 6.94 -18.00 1.75
C LEU A 477 7.83 -16.85 1.27
N LYS A 478 7.23 -15.76 0.76
CA LYS A 478 7.93 -14.60 0.21
C LYS A 478 8.93 -14.94 -0.89
N VAL A 479 8.64 -15.90 -1.76
CA VAL A 479 9.54 -16.24 -2.88
C VAL A 479 9.38 -15.23 -4.01
N TYR A 480 8.15 -14.85 -4.35
CA TYR A 480 7.82 -13.97 -5.46
C TYR A 480 7.38 -12.58 -5.04
N ASN A 481 6.68 -12.46 -3.92
CA ASN A 481 6.13 -11.22 -3.39
C ASN A 481 6.79 -10.90 -2.04
N LYS A 482 7.31 -9.67 -1.89
CA LYS A 482 8.09 -9.21 -0.74
C LYS A 482 7.34 -8.28 0.20
N GLU A 483 6.04 -8.05 -0.04
CA GLU A 483 5.20 -7.23 0.84
C GLU A 483 5.14 -7.85 2.23
N ILE A 484 5.26 -7.01 3.26
CA ILE A 484 5.23 -7.46 4.67
C ILE A 484 4.00 -6.97 5.45
N GLY A 485 3.20 -6.08 4.88
CA GLY A 485 2.12 -5.35 5.57
C GLY A 485 1.02 -6.21 6.21
N TYR A 486 0.59 -5.78 7.40
CA TYR A 486 -0.52 -6.36 8.16
C TYR A 486 -1.58 -5.31 8.46
N GLU A 487 -2.81 -5.76 8.69
CA GLU A 487 -3.91 -4.90 9.12
C GLU A 487 -3.62 -4.17 10.42
N LEU A 488 -2.83 -4.75 11.32
CA LEU A 488 -2.39 -4.17 12.58
C LEU A 488 -0.88 -4.30 12.66
N SER A 489 -0.19 -3.24 13.07
CA SER A 489 1.27 -3.31 13.20
C SER A 489 1.84 -2.29 14.19
N HIS A 490 3.06 -2.56 14.67
CA HIS A 490 3.87 -1.59 15.41
C HIS A 490 4.17 -0.35 14.58
N ARG A 491 4.28 -0.48 13.25
CA ARG A 491 4.43 0.67 12.34
C ARG A 491 3.23 1.60 12.41
N ALA A 492 2.03 1.06 12.20
CA ALA A 492 0.79 1.82 12.34
C ALA A 492 0.66 2.43 13.75
N THR A 493 1.12 1.72 14.78
CA THR A 493 1.05 2.21 16.16
C THR A 493 1.99 3.39 16.39
N PHE A 494 3.24 3.33 15.92
CA PHE A 494 4.17 4.45 15.96
C PHE A 494 3.62 5.65 15.18
N GLU A 495 3.26 5.42 13.91
CA GLU A 495 2.79 6.47 12.99
C GLU A 495 1.53 7.18 13.54
N ALA A 496 0.62 6.44 14.17
CA ALA A 496 -0.55 6.99 14.84
C ALA A 496 -0.16 7.88 16.04
N LEU A 497 0.63 7.37 16.98
CA LEU A 497 0.99 8.10 18.20
C LEU A 497 1.84 9.33 17.90
N ASP A 498 2.78 9.22 16.96
CA ASP A 498 3.62 10.35 16.53
C ASP A 498 2.78 11.43 15.84
N SER A 499 1.82 11.04 14.99
CA SER A 499 0.86 11.97 14.40
C SER A 499 0.01 12.66 15.47
N LEU A 500 -0.51 11.91 16.44
CA LEU A 500 -1.29 12.46 17.57
C LEU A 500 -0.48 13.46 18.39
N ARG A 501 0.81 13.19 18.59
CA ARG A 501 1.74 14.11 19.27
C ARG A 501 1.90 15.41 18.48
N ALA A 502 2.19 15.31 17.18
CA ALA A 502 2.38 16.46 16.29
C ALA A 502 1.12 17.35 16.17
N ILE A 503 -0.08 16.78 16.24
CA ILE A 503 -1.33 17.55 16.23
C ILE A 503 -1.86 17.95 17.63
N PHE A 504 -1.05 17.77 18.68
CA PHE A 504 -1.40 18.10 20.07
C PHE A 504 -2.64 17.35 20.61
N LYS A 505 -2.80 16.08 20.23
CA LYS A 505 -3.94 15.22 20.60
C LYS A 505 -3.57 13.95 21.36
N LEU A 506 -2.29 13.68 21.57
CA LEU A 506 -1.86 12.51 22.34
C LEU A 506 -2.37 12.54 23.80
N ASP A 507 -2.40 13.71 24.44
CA ASP A 507 -3.01 13.93 25.75
C ASP A 507 -4.51 13.60 25.75
N ASP A 508 -5.25 14.08 24.75
CA ASP A 508 -6.70 13.82 24.63
C ASP A 508 -6.97 12.30 24.45
N PHE A 509 -6.10 11.63 23.69
CA PHE A 509 -6.15 10.19 23.50
C PHE A 509 -5.84 9.42 24.80
N SER A 510 -4.82 9.85 25.55
CA SER A 510 -4.40 9.20 26.80
C SER A 510 -5.40 9.36 27.95
N LEU A 511 -6.29 10.36 27.88
CA LEU A 511 -7.44 10.48 28.78
C LEU A 511 -8.50 9.39 28.57
N ILE A 512 -8.56 8.82 27.37
CA ILE A 512 -9.55 7.80 26.99
C ILE A 512 -8.94 6.40 27.07
N TYR A 513 -7.68 6.25 26.64
CA TYR A 513 -7.03 4.96 26.49
C TYR A 513 -5.76 4.85 27.33
N ASP A 514 -5.52 3.67 27.89
CA ASP A 514 -4.38 3.42 28.75
C ASP A 514 -3.08 3.20 27.95
N LEU A 515 -2.26 4.26 27.85
CA LEU A 515 -0.95 4.20 27.21
C LEU A 515 0.07 3.33 27.96
N LEU A 516 -0.08 3.12 29.29
CA LEU A 516 0.77 2.17 30.01
C LEU A 516 0.46 0.74 29.58
N LYS A 517 -0.82 0.43 29.39
CA LYS A 517 -1.23 -0.88 28.88
C LYS A 517 -0.75 -1.11 27.45
N LEU A 518 -0.85 -0.11 26.56
CA LEU A 518 -0.30 -0.20 25.21
C LEU A 518 1.21 -0.47 25.23
N LYS A 519 1.96 0.24 26.08
CA LYS A 519 3.40 0.00 26.29
C LYS A 519 3.66 -1.43 26.75
N ASP A 520 2.91 -1.93 27.73
CA ASP A 520 3.06 -3.31 28.23
C ASP A 520 2.78 -4.34 27.12
N ASP A 521 1.74 -4.14 26.33
CA ASP A 521 1.40 -5.01 25.20
C ASP A 521 2.51 -5.05 24.15
N ILE A 522 3.14 -3.91 23.82
CA ILE A 522 4.28 -3.85 22.91
C ILE A 522 5.47 -4.64 23.47
N LEU A 523 5.79 -4.52 24.76
CA LEU A 523 6.86 -5.29 25.39
C LEU A 523 6.59 -6.80 25.31
N GLU A 524 5.34 -7.22 25.48
CA GLU A 524 4.93 -8.63 25.37
C GLU A 524 5.09 -9.22 23.96
N THR A 525 5.26 -8.38 22.93
CA THR A 525 5.53 -8.82 21.55
C THR A 525 6.98 -9.19 21.27
N GLN A 526 7.89 -9.00 22.23
CA GLN A 526 9.25 -9.50 22.09
C GLN A 526 9.25 -11.04 22.07
N PHE A 527 9.77 -11.60 21.00
CA PHE A 527 9.75 -13.03 20.74
C PHE A 527 10.92 -13.73 21.47
N LEU A 528 10.64 -14.28 22.65
CA LEU A 528 11.63 -14.91 23.53
C LEU A 528 11.64 -16.45 23.49
N ASN A 529 11.17 -17.06 22.38
CA ASN A 529 11.17 -18.52 22.26
C ASN A 529 12.52 -19.07 21.76
N THR A 530 13.25 -19.73 22.66
CA THR A 530 14.57 -20.33 22.36
C THR A 530 14.54 -21.51 21.37
N SER A 531 13.36 -22.02 21.00
CA SER A 531 13.23 -23.08 19.98
C SER A 531 13.43 -22.56 18.55
N TYR A 532 13.33 -21.25 18.36
CA TYR A 532 13.51 -20.52 17.12
C TYR A 532 14.67 -19.52 17.29
N PRO A 533 15.92 -20.01 17.42
CA PRO A 533 17.06 -19.16 17.77
C PRO A 533 17.31 -18.04 16.77
N GLU A 534 16.95 -18.24 15.51
CA GLU A 534 17.02 -17.23 14.45
C GLU A 534 16.02 -16.09 14.61
N GLN A 535 14.92 -16.25 15.37
CA GLN A 535 13.95 -15.18 15.63
C GLN A 535 13.97 -14.67 17.07
N HIS A 536 14.78 -15.28 17.92
CA HIS A 536 14.81 -15.01 19.35
C HIS A 536 15.37 -13.62 19.67
N GLY A 537 14.51 -12.72 20.16
CA GLY A 537 14.85 -11.37 20.61
C GLY A 537 14.20 -10.25 19.79
N ALA A 538 13.75 -10.53 18.57
CA ALA A 538 13.00 -9.61 17.72
C ALA A 538 11.57 -9.38 18.22
N PHE A 539 10.88 -8.38 17.69
CA PHE A 539 9.47 -8.12 17.99
C PHE A 539 8.60 -8.62 16.84
N THR A 540 7.46 -9.23 17.16
CA THR A 540 6.44 -9.58 16.17
C THR A 540 5.72 -8.32 15.68
N TYR A 541 4.86 -8.43 14.67
CA TYR A 541 4.15 -7.27 14.12
C TYR A 541 3.12 -6.64 15.08
N ILE A 542 2.50 -7.41 15.98
CA ILE A 542 1.52 -6.89 16.98
C ILE A 542 1.19 -7.91 18.09
N TYR A 543 1.36 -9.22 17.83
CA TYR A 543 0.92 -10.27 18.75
C TYR A 543 1.98 -10.60 19.80
N GLY A 544 1.56 -10.58 21.07
CA GLY A 544 2.40 -11.07 22.15
C GLY A 544 2.65 -12.58 22.09
N TYR A 545 3.49 -13.05 23.02
CA TYR A 545 3.84 -14.45 23.15
C TYR A 545 2.60 -15.34 23.42
N ASP A 546 2.18 -16.13 22.43
CA ASP A 546 1.21 -17.23 22.60
C ASP A 546 1.81 -18.56 22.12
N ALA A 547 1.85 -19.55 23.03
CA ALA A 547 2.38 -20.89 22.79
C ALA A 547 1.68 -21.63 21.62
N TRP A 548 0.43 -21.28 21.29
CA TRP A 548 -0.31 -21.91 20.19
C TRP A 548 0.02 -21.31 18.82
N PHE A 549 0.66 -20.13 18.78
CA PHE A 549 0.95 -19.38 17.55
C PHE A 549 2.44 -19.30 17.20
N LEU A 550 3.32 -19.96 17.95
CA LEU A 550 4.77 -19.81 17.84
C LEU A 550 5.32 -20.06 16.42
N ASP A 551 4.92 -21.16 15.79
CA ASP A 551 5.35 -21.54 14.43
C ASP A 551 4.87 -20.54 13.37
N TYR A 552 3.73 -19.89 13.62
CA TYR A 552 3.20 -18.84 12.75
C TYR A 552 3.94 -17.52 13.00
N LEU A 553 4.10 -17.11 14.26
CA LEU A 553 4.79 -15.87 14.61
C LEU A 553 6.25 -15.89 14.14
N SER A 554 6.98 -17.00 14.33
CA SER A 554 8.38 -17.10 13.91
C SER A 554 8.58 -16.94 12.39
N LYS A 555 7.57 -17.26 11.57
CA LYS A 555 7.62 -17.07 10.12
C LYS A 555 7.19 -15.68 9.65
N ASN A 556 6.68 -14.85 10.55
CA ASN A 556 6.13 -13.53 10.24
C ASN A 556 6.75 -12.42 11.12
N ILE A 557 7.98 -12.66 11.59
CA ILE A 557 8.83 -11.62 12.18
C ILE A 557 9.63 -10.98 11.06
N TYR A 558 9.51 -9.66 10.95
CA TYR A 558 10.25 -8.83 10.01
C TYR A 558 10.90 -7.70 10.80
N PHE A 559 12.14 -7.36 10.46
CA PHE A 559 12.94 -6.45 11.27
C PHE A 559 12.36 -5.03 11.35
N GLU A 560 11.61 -4.60 10.33
CA GLU A 560 10.82 -3.36 10.35
C GLU A 560 9.93 -3.25 11.60
N TYR A 561 9.27 -4.34 12.02
CA TYR A 561 8.41 -4.32 13.20
C TYR A 561 9.20 -4.19 14.51
N THR A 562 10.43 -4.69 14.53
CA THR A 562 11.36 -4.45 15.64
C THR A 562 11.77 -2.99 15.71
N TYR A 563 12.10 -2.37 14.57
CA TYR A 563 12.38 -0.94 14.48
C TYR A 563 11.22 -0.09 15.02
N TYR A 564 10.01 -0.31 14.51
CA TYR A 564 8.85 0.47 14.94
C TYR A 564 8.40 0.17 16.38
N ALA A 565 8.61 -1.04 16.90
CA ALA A 565 8.39 -1.32 18.32
C ALA A 565 9.33 -0.45 19.19
N ILE A 566 10.63 -0.39 18.86
CA ILE A 566 11.59 0.45 19.58
C ILE A 566 11.22 1.94 19.47
N LYS A 567 10.89 2.43 18.28
CA LYS A 567 10.42 3.81 18.06
C LYS A 567 9.19 4.15 18.91
N THR A 568 8.23 3.23 18.97
CA THR A 568 6.99 3.41 19.76
C THR A 568 7.30 3.45 21.25
N LEU A 569 8.16 2.56 21.74
CA LEU A 569 8.57 2.53 23.14
C LEU A 569 9.32 3.81 23.54
N GLU A 570 10.23 4.32 22.71
CA GLU A 570 10.90 5.61 22.95
C GLU A 570 9.88 6.75 23.13
N LEU A 571 8.91 6.86 22.21
CA LEU A 571 7.85 7.86 22.29
C LEU A 571 7.03 7.72 23.58
N LEU A 572 6.63 6.49 23.93
CA LEU A 572 5.83 6.24 25.13
C LEU A 572 6.61 6.50 26.42
N VAL A 573 7.92 6.23 26.47
CA VAL A 573 8.75 6.53 27.64
C VAL A 573 8.85 8.04 27.88
N GLU A 574 8.99 8.83 26.81
CA GLU A 574 8.97 10.28 26.87
C GLU A 574 7.63 10.79 27.40
N GLU A 575 6.52 10.37 26.75
CA GLU A 575 5.16 10.80 27.08
C GLU A 575 4.77 10.44 28.53
N LEU A 576 5.09 9.22 28.95
CA LEU A 576 4.76 8.71 30.29
C LEU A 576 5.78 9.13 31.36
N ASN A 577 6.82 9.90 30.98
CA ASN A 577 7.89 10.34 31.87
C ASN A 577 8.57 9.18 32.63
N ILE A 578 8.80 8.05 31.95
CA ILE A 578 9.38 6.84 32.55
C ILE A 578 10.92 6.94 32.65
N GLY A 579 11.57 7.70 31.77
CA GLY A 579 13.01 7.91 31.76
C GLY A 579 13.66 7.54 30.43
N ASP A 580 14.52 6.54 30.43
CA ASP A 580 15.18 6.01 29.23
C ASP A 580 14.55 4.67 28.82
N ILE A 581 14.58 4.33 27.52
CA ILE A 581 14.03 3.06 27.03
C ILE A 581 14.68 1.84 27.71
N THR A 582 15.95 1.95 28.13
CA THR A 582 16.66 0.90 28.87
C THR A 582 16.09 0.62 30.27
N PHE A 583 15.15 1.43 30.76
CA PHE A 583 14.41 1.17 32.00
C PHE A 583 13.17 0.28 31.82
N LEU A 584 12.80 -0.03 30.57
CA LEU A 584 11.70 -0.95 30.28
C LEU A 584 12.13 -2.42 30.45
N ASP A 585 11.15 -3.28 30.74
CA ASP A 585 11.37 -4.70 31.03
C ASP A 585 11.28 -5.56 29.76
N PHE A 586 12.21 -5.35 28.82
CA PHE A 586 12.43 -6.25 27.67
C PHE A 586 13.88 -6.74 27.63
N ASP A 587 14.11 -7.89 27.02
CA ASP A 587 15.42 -8.55 26.98
C ASP A 587 16.30 -7.91 25.90
N ILE A 588 17.00 -6.83 26.28
CA ILE A 588 17.98 -6.14 25.43
C ILE A 588 19.09 -7.09 24.94
N PRO A 589 19.70 -7.96 25.77
CA PRO A 589 20.66 -8.96 25.29
C PRO A 589 20.11 -9.88 24.20
N ALA A 590 18.86 -10.34 24.32
CA ALA A 590 18.22 -11.16 23.29
C ALA A 590 18.08 -10.39 21.97
N LEU A 591 17.59 -9.15 22.01
CA LEU A 591 17.48 -8.30 20.83
C LEU A 591 18.83 -8.04 20.17
N LYS A 592 19.88 -7.75 20.95
CA LYS A 592 21.24 -7.60 20.43
C LYS A 592 21.74 -8.89 19.77
N SER A 593 21.48 -10.03 20.38
CA SER A 593 21.82 -11.34 19.81
C SER A 593 21.11 -11.58 18.49
N TYR A 594 19.82 -11.22 18.38
CA TYR A 594 19.09 -11.30 17.11
C TYR A 594 19.76 -10.44 16.04
N ILE A 595 20.07 -9.18 16.35
CA ILE A 595 20.76 -8.29 15.40
C ILE A 595 22.09 -8.90 14.95
N ASP A 596 22.90 -9.38 15.88
CA ASP A 596 24.23 -9.93 15.60
C ASP A 596 24.20 -11.16 14.70
N THR A 597 23.17 -12.00 14.79
CA THR A 597 23.04 -13.18 13.93
C THR A 597 22.65 -12.85 12.49
N HIS A 598 22.10 -11.65 12.24
CA HIS A 598 21.68 -11.19 10.92
C HIS A 598 22.67 -10.19 10.28
N ILE A 599 23.71 -9.79 11.00
CA ILE A 599 24.80 -9.00 10.42
C ILE A 599 25.56 -9.86 9.41
N VAL A 600 25.63 -9.36 8.18
CA VAL A 600 26.53 -9.89 7.15
C VAL A 600 27.73 -8.97 7.06
N GLU A 601 28.90 -9.50 7.40
CA GLU A 601 30.17 -8.76 7.37
C GLU A 601 31.17 -9.42 6.42
N TYR A 602 31.58 -8.68 5.40
CA TYR A 602 32.67 -9.02 4.50
C TYR A 602 33.91 -8.15 4.80
N SER A 603 34.97 -8.29 4.00
CA SER A 603 36.18 -7.48 4.16
C SER A 603 35.95 -5.99 3.93
N GLU A 604 35.00 -5.63 3.06
CA GLU A 604 34.78 -4.24 2.62
C GLU A 604 33.46 -3.63 3.10
N VAL A 605 32.42 -4.45 3.32
CA VAL A 605 31.07 -3.98 3.65
C VAL A 605 30.49 -4.74 4.83
N LEU A 606 29.56 -4.10 5.54
CA LEU A 606 28.75 -4.65 6.61
C LEU A 606 27.32 -4.18 6.41
N TYR A 607 26.34 -5.06 6.58
CA TYR A 607 24.91 -4.71 6.46
C TYR A 607 24.03 -5.67 7.27
N PHE A 608 22.78 -5.28 7.48
CA PHE A 608 21.76 -6.15 8.08
C PHE A 608 21.06 -6.99 6.99
N ASN A 609 21.02 -8.31 7.14
CA ASN A 609 20.28 -9.19 6.24
C ASN A 609 18.86 -9.44 6.77
N PRO A 610 17.80 -8.96 6.07
CA PRO A 610 16.43 -9.17 6.49
C PRO A 610 15.86 -10.57 6.18
N ASP A 611 16.62 -11.47 5.54
CA ASP A 611 16.29 -12.85 5.15
C ASP A 611 15.19 -13.04 4.10
N TYR A 612 14.22 -12.12 3.99
CA TYR A 612 13.11 -12.26 3.05
C TYR A 612 13.38 -11.62 1.68
N THR A 613 14.39 -10.75 1.53
CA THR A 613 14.70 -10.07 0.27
C THR A 613 16.21 -9.93 0.03
N ASN A 614 16.58 -9.89 -1.25
CA ASN A 614 17.95 -9.58 -1.70
C ASN A 614 18.01 -8.19 -2.37
N ASP A 615 16.91 -7.42 -2.34
CA ASP A 615 16.88 -6.06 -2.85
C ASP A 615 17.80 -5.16 -2.02
N ILE A 616 18.74 -4.50 -2.69
CA ILE A 616 19.77 -3.72 -2.01
C ILE A 616 19.20 -2.46 -1.33
N THR A 617 18.14 -1.88 -1.89
CA THR A 617 17.48 -0.70 -1.31
C THR A 617 16.78 -1.07 -0.01
N THR A 618 16.08 -2.21 0.04
CA THR A 618 15.51 -2.74 1.29
C THR A 618 16.60 -3.16 2.30
N ILE A 619 17.75 -3.67 1.84
CA ILE A 619 18.88 -3.98 2.73
C ILE A 619 19.47 -2.71 3.37
N ILE A 620 19.61 -1.61 2.62
CA ILE A 620 20.07 -0.32 3.15
C ILE A 620 19.07 0.22 4.18
N GLU A 621 17.76 0.15 3.90
CA GLU A 621 16.70 0.50 4.85
C GLU A 621 16.78 -0.31 6.16
N ASN A 622 16.91 -1.64 6.08
CA ASN A 622 17.03 -2.47 7.28
C ASN A 622 18.38 -2.27 7.99
N THR A 623 19.42 -1.87 7.26
CA THR A 623 20.71 -1.48 7.86
C THR A 623 20.57 -0.18 8.65
N TYR A 624 19.79 0.80 8.15
CA TYR A 624 19.42 1.98 8.91
C TYR A 624 18.64 1.62 10.19
N TYR A 625 17.66 0.72 10.09
CA TYR A 625 16.90 0.24 11.26
C TYR A 625 17.81 -0.37 12.33
N MET A 626 18.79 -1.18 11.93
CA MET A 626 19.78 -1.78 12.83
C MET A 626 20.59 -0.70 13.54
N ILE A 627 21.13 0.27 12.78
CA ILE A 627 21.93 1.36 13.33
C ILE A 627 21.11 2.19 14.33
N TYR A 628 19.87 2.51 13.98
CA TYR A 628 18.97 3.26 14.85
C TYR A 628 18.76 2.52 16.18
N ILE A 629 18.35 1.25 16.14
CA ILE A 629 18.08 0.45 17.34
C ILE A 629 19.34 0.37 18.22
N LEU A 630 20.50 0.08 17.63
CA LEU A 630 21.76 0.00 18.38
C LEU A 630 22.13 1.33 19.04
N LYS A 631 21.87 2.46 18.39
CA LYS A 631 22.10 3.79 18.98
C LYS A 631 21.11 4.12 20.08
N SER A 632 19.82 3.85 19.88
CA SER A 632 18.77 4.06 20.89
C SER A 632 19.01 3.27 22.18
N LEU A 633 19.71 2.14 22.10
CA LEU A 633 20.02 1.28 23.24
C LEU A 633 21.43 1.48 23.81
N ASP A 634 22.21 2.43 23.28
CA ASP A 634 23.63 2.64 23.63
C ASP A 634 24.50 1.38 23.44
N LEU A 635 24.25 0.64 22.35
CA LEU A 635 24.92 -0.62 21.96
C LEU A 635 25.65 -0.54 20.62
N TYR A 636 25.80 0.66 20.05
CA TYR A 636 26.44 0.85 18.74
C TYR A 636 27.94 0.55 18.81
N ASP A 637 28.38 -0.49 18.10
CA ASP A 637 29.78 -0.92 17.98
C ASP A 637 30.01 -1.56 16.60
N LEU A 638 29.65 -0.84 15.53
CA LEU A 638 29.81 -1.28 14.13
C LEU A 638 30.94 -0.50 13.43
N ASP A 639 31.45 -1.07 12.33
CA ASP A 639 32.51 -0.45 11.52
C ASP A 639 31.91 0.59 10.54
N ASP A 640 32.00 1.88 10.92
CA ASP A 640 31.54 3.02 10.13
C ASP A 640 32.15 3.05 8.72
N GLN A 641 33.40 2.60 8.54
CA GLN A 641 34.05 2.59 7.23
C GLN A 641 33.43 1.53 6.31
N LYS A 642 33.03 0.39 6.85
CA LYS A 642 32.33 -0.66 6.07
C LYS A 642 30.91 -0.25 5.70
N LEU A 643 30.22 0.47 6.59
CA LEU A 643 28.90 1.06 6.30
C LEU A 643 29.01 2.16 5.23
N THR A 644 30.05 3.00 5.33
CA THR A 644 30.40 3.99 4.30
C THR A 644 30.63 3.33 2.93
N ASN A 645 31.38 2.23 2.91
CA ASN A 645 31.64 1.47 1.68
C ASN A 645 30.36 0.84 1.11
N LEU A 646 29.45 0.33 1.97
CA LEU A 646 28.15 -0.20 1.54
C LEU A 646 27.38 0.86 0.75
N ILE A 647 27.29 2.09 1.28
CA ILE A 647 26.61 3.20 0.61
C ILE A 647 27.31 3.51 -0.71
N TYR A 648 28.63 3.74 -0.72
CA TYR A 648 29.35 4.09 -1.96
C TYR A 648 29.25 3.03 -3.06
N GLN A 649 29.15 1.75 -2.71
CA GLN A 649 29.03 0.67 -3.68
C GLN A 649 27.60 0.52 -4.26
N ASN A 650 26.58 1.06 -3.58
CA ASN A 650 25.17 0.78 -3.87
C ASN A 650 24.26 2.02 -3.91
N LEU A 651 24.84 3.23 -3.88
CA LEU A 651 24.09 4.47 -4.01
C LEU A 651 23.45 4.54 -5.41
N ASP A 652 22.11 4.54 -5.44
CA ASP A 652 21.32 4.57 -6.65
C ASP A 652 20.64 5.94 -6.81
N ASN A 653 21.17 6.75 -7.73
CA ASN A 653 20.68 8.10 -8.01
C ASN A 653 19.37 8.12 -8.82
N GLU A 654 18.83 6.96 -9.20
CA GLU A 654 17.52 6.83 -9.87
C GLU A 654 16.41 6.41 -8.90
N ASN A 655 16.73 6.13 -7.62
CA ASN A 655 15.81 5.61 -6.63
C ASN A 655 15.80 6.46 -5.34
N ILE A 656 14.70 7.19 -5.10
CA ILE A 656 14.62 8.12 -3.96
C ILE A 656 14.64 7.42 -2.60
N LYS A 657 14.16 6.17 -2.51
CA LYS A 657 14.20 5.37 -1.28
C LYS A 657 15.65 5.03 -0.92
N ASN A 658 16.45 4.63 -1.90
CA ASN A 658 17.88 4.35 -1.71
C ASN A 658 18.63 5.59 -1.22
N ILE A 659 18.39 6.74 -1.86
CA ILE A 659 18.97 8.03 -1.46
C ILE A 659 18.56 8.38 -0.04
N TYR A 660 17.27 8.29 0.29
CA TYR A 660 16.75 8.65 1.61
C TYR A 660 17.39 7.83 2.72
N PHE A 661 17.39 6.49 2.63
CA PHE A 661 17.98 5.67 3.69
C PHE A 661 19.52 5.76 3.73
N SER A 662 20.19 5.97 2.60
CA SER A 662 21.62 6.30 2.58
C SER A 662 21.91 7.63 3.29
N TYR A 663 21.08 8.64 3.06
CA TYR A 663 21.12 9.93 3.75
C TYR A 663 20.89 9.76 5.26
N LYS A 664 19.88 8.99 5.68
CA LYS A 664 19.62 8.74 7.11
C LYS A 664 20.77 8.03 7.81
N ILE A 665 21.43 7.07 7.15
CA ILE A 665 22.64 6.43 7.70
C ILE A 665 23.77 7.45 7.81
N SER A 666 23.99 8.25 6.77
CA SER A 666 25.01 9.30 6.77
C SER A 666 24.79 10.31 7.90
N GLU A 667 23.54 10.74 8.09
CA GLU A 667 23.14 11.70 9.12
C GLU A 667 23.30 11.13 10.53
N ILE A 668 22.76 9.93 10.78
CA ILE A 668 22.76 9.36 12.13
C ILE A 668 24.19 9.01 12.58
N LEU A 669 25.10 8.68 11.65
CA LEU A 669 26.49 8.32 11.94
C LEU A 669 27.50 9.47 11.73
N ASP A 670 27.06 10.63 11.25
CA ASP A 670 27.93 11.75 10.89
C ASP A 670 29.01 11.34 9.84
N LEU A 671 28.59 10.60 8.81
CA LEU A 671 29.47 10.17 7.72
C LEU A 671 29.60 11.27 6.66
N GLU A 672 30.80 11.45 6.13
CA GLU A 672 31.07 12.33 4.99
C GLU A 672 30.79 11.60 3.66
N ILE A 673 29.51 11.36 3.36
CA ILE A 673 29.08 10.81 2.06
C ILE A 673 28.89 11.93 1.03
N ASN A 674 29.58 11.83 -0.11
CA ASN A 674 29.41 12.78 -1.21
C ASN A 674 28.22 12.40 -2.09
N PHE A 675 27.05 12.94 -1.78
CA PHE A 675 25.85 12.83 -2.61
C PHE A 675 25.90 13.80 -3.79
N ASP A 676 25.55 13.32 -4.98
CA ASP A 676 25.45 14.17 -6.17
C ASP A 676 24.14 14.97 -6.14
N SER A 677 24.19 16.17 -5.56
CA SER A 677 23.02 17.04 -5.43
C SER A 677 22.37 17.42 -6.76
N GLU A 678 23.12 17.46 -7.87
CA GLU A 678 22.53 17.78 -9.18
C GLU A 678 21.67 16.63 -9.68
N LEU A 679 22.17 15.40 -9.57
CA LEU A 679 21.41 14.20 -9.94
C LEU A 679 20.18 14.02 -9.06
N ILE A 680 20.31 14.24 -7.74
CA ILE A 680 19.18 14.10 -6.80
C ILE A 680 18.12 15.18 -7.04
N VAL A 681 18.52 16.43 -7.29
CA VAL A 681 17.58 17.51 -7.64
C VAL A 681 16.79 17.14 -8.90
N ASN A 682 17.46 16.63 -9.93
CA ASN A 682 16.82 16.19 -11.18
C ASN A 682 15.91 14.98 -10.96
N LEU A 683 16.32 14.01 -10.12
CA LEU A 683 15.49 12.86 -9.77
C LEU A 683 14.16 13.32 -9.17
N VAL A 684 14.18 14.22 -8.17
CA VAL A 684 12.97 14.71 -7.51
C VAL A 684 12.03 15.43 -8.49
N GLN A 685 12.57 16.08 -9.53
CA GLN A 685 11.77 16.65 -10.61
C GLN A 685 11.13 15.56 -11.48
N ASN A 686 11.88 14.51 -11.82
CA ASN A 686 11.41 13.44 -12.71
C ASN A 686 10.39 12.51 -12.04
N ILE A 687 10.50 12.27 -10.74
CA ILE A 687 9.56 11.43 -9.99
C ILE A 687 8.29 12.18 -9.56
N PHE A 688 8.20 13.49 -9.80
CA PHE A 688 6.99 14.26 -9.51
C PHE A 688 5.97 14.09 -10.62
N SER A 689 4.78 13.60 -10.27
CA SER A 689 3.64 13.54 -11.18
C SER A 689 2.87 14.86 -11.16
N GLY A 690 2.90 15.58 -12.29
CA GLY A 690 2.16 16.82 -12.46
C GLY A 690 0.63 16.66 -12.39
N ASP A 691 0.11 15.48 -12.74
CA ASP A 691 -1.32 15.16 -12.74
C ASP A 691 -1.81 14.70 -11.37
N ALA A 692 -1.07 13.78 -10.73
CA ALA A 692 -1.41 13.30 -9.39
C ALA A 692 -0.99 14.26 -8.28
N LYS A 693 -0.11 15.21 -8.59
CA LYS A 693 0.48 16.18 -7.65
C LYS A 693 1.15 15.47 -6.47
N GLU A 694 1.93 14.44 -6.77
CA GLU A 694 2.58 13.56 -5.80
C GLU A 694 3.86 12.92 -6.38
N PHE A 695 4.65 12.24 -5.56
CA PHE A 695 5.94 11.65 -5.95
C PHE A 695 5.91 10.13 -6.07
N SER A 696 6.61 9.56 -7.07
CA SER A 696 6.88 8.12 -7.24
C SER A 696 8.28 7.72 -6.77
N ILE A 697 8.54 6.42 -6.57
CA ILE A 697 9.88 5.94 -6.14
C ILE A 697 10.93 6.24 -7.21
N SER A 698 10.56 5.99 -8.46
CA SER A 698 11.36 6.21 -9.67
C SER A 698 10.49 6.77 -10.79
N GLU A 699 11.11 7.27 -11.88
CA GLU A 699 10.37 7.81 -13.03
C GLU A 699 9.47 6.72 -13.66
N GLY A 700 8.20 7.04 -13.86
CA GLY A 700 7.21 6.12 -14.47
C GLY A 700 6.63 5.07 -13.53
N GLU A 701 7.04 5.03 -12.26
CA GLU A 701 6.45 4.14 -11.26
C GLU A 701 5.21 4.75 -10.59
N MET A 702 4.48 3.91 -9.86
CA MET A 702 3.36 4.33 -9.01
C MET A 702 3.85 5.33 -7.95
N VAL A 703 3.06 6.39 -7.73
CA VAL A 703 3.14 7.26 -6.56
C VAL A 703 3.21 6.42 -5.30
N ASN A 704 4.16 6.77 -4.44
CA ASN A 704 4.27 6.24 -3.10
C ASN A 704 4.21 7.41 -2.12
N GLN A 705 3.29 7.29 -1.17
CA GLN A 705 2.90 8.39 -0.31
C GLN A 705 3.99 8.80 0.69
N GLU A 706 4.88 7.88 1.06
CA GLU A 706 5.98 8.16 2.00
C GLU A 706 7.00 9.14 1.44
N ILE A 707 7.13 9.17 0.11
CA ILE A 707 8.17 9.94 -0.57
C ILE A 707 7.99 11.43 -0.34
N PHE A 708 6.76 11.89 -0.22
CA PHE A 708 6.51 13.30 0.10
C PHE A 708 7.19 13.71 1.40
N PHE A 709 7.08 12.87 2.44
CA PHE A 709 7.76 13.11 3.71
C PHE A 709 9.28 13.03 3.55
N TRP A 710 9.81 12.03 2.85
CA TRP A 710 11.26 11.90 2.63
C TRP A 710 11.86 13.10 1.89
N VAL A 711 11.19 13.56 0.84
CA VAL A 711 11.58 14.76 0.08
C VAL A 711 11.48 16.00 0.97
N CYS A 712 10.43 16.12 1.78
CA CYS A 712 10.26 17.23 2.72
C CYS A 712 11.36 17.26 3.79
N GLU A 713 11.66 16.12 4.41
CA GLU A 713 12.69 15.98 5.45
C GLU A 713 14.06 16.31 4.87
N MET A 714 14.47 15.69 3.76
CA MET A 714 15.74 16.00 3.11
C MET A 714 15.80 17.46 2.65
N ALA A 715 14.69 18.06 2.19
CA ALA A 715 14.66 19.47 1.80
C ALA A 715 14.83 20.43 2.99
N GLN A 716 14.39 20.06 4.19
CA GLN A 716 14.51 20.91 5.38
C GLN A 716 15.79 20.65 6.17
N GLU A 717 16.25 19.41 6.25
CA GLU A 717 17.26 18.98 7.23
C GLU A 717 18.63 18.71 6.60
N SER A 718 18.69 18.42 5.29
CA SER A 718 19.98 18.14 4.66
C SER A 718 20.91 19.36 4.63
N GLN A 719 22.21 19.07 4.71
CA GLN A 719 23.25 20.09 4.82
C GLN A 719 23.20 21.10 3.66
N LEU A 720 23.33 22.38 3.99
CA LEU A 720 23.43 23.44 2.99
C LEU A 720 24.83 23.47 2.38
N THR A 721 24.87 23.46 1.05
CA THR A 721 26.05 23.76 0.25
C THR A 721 25.99 25.22 -0.19
N ILE A 722 27.05 25.97 0.09
CA ILE A 722 27.19 27.36 -0.36
C ILE A 722 28.39 27.43 -1.30
N THR A 723 28.13 27.78 -2.56
CA THR A 723 29.19 28.15 -3.49
C THR A 723 29.23 29.67 -3.63
N PHE A 724 30.42 30.24 -3.72
CA PHE A 724 30.59 31.68 -3.93
C PHE A 724 31.68 31.96 -4.95
N GLU A 725 31.42 32.94 -5.82
CA GLU A 725 32.39 33.46 -6.75
C GLU A 725 32.67 34.92 -6.39
N THR A 726 33.96 35.27 -6.32
CA THR A 726 34.37 36.65 -6.09
C THR A 726 35.69 36.97 -6.76
N GLN A 727 35.99 38.26 -6.85
CA GLN A 727 37.22 38.77 -7.44
C GLN A 727 38.42 38.47 -6.53
N THR A 728 39.48 37.88 -7.09
CA THR A 728 40.71 37.57 -6.34
C THR A 728 41.47 38.79 -5.82
N SER A 729 41.19 39.99 -6.34
CA SER A 729 41.70 41.25 -5.77
C SER A 729 40.85 42.45 -6.16
N VAL A 730 40.61 43.34 -5.19
CA VAL A 730 39.91 44.62 -5.38
C VAL A 730 40.82 45.78 -4.94
N ALA A 731 40.79 46.87 -5.69
CA ALA A 731 41.50 48.09 -5.32
C ALA A 731 40.76 48.80 -4.17
N LEU A 732 41.50 49.44 -3.25
CA LEU A 732 40.89 50.32 -2.25
C LEU A 732 40.09 51.42 -2.96
N GLY A 733 38.82 51.58 -2.57
CA GLY A 733 37.87 52.43 -3.27
C GLY A 733 37.14 51.83 -4.47
N GLY A 734 37.42 50.57 -4.78
CA GLY A 734 36.71 49.79 -5.79
C GLY A 734 35.51 49.05 -5.22
N THR A 735 34.77 48.41 -6.10
CA THR A 735 33.61 47.59 -5.79
C THR A 735 34.02 46.11 -5.83
N LEU A 736 33.72 45.39 -4.76
CA LEU A 736 33.83 43.94 -4.65
C LEU A 736 32.50 43.32 -5.05
N ASN A 737 32.53 42.49 -6.08
CA ASN A 737 31.36 41.75 -6.55
C ASN A 737 31.43 40.33 -6.00
N ILE A 738 30.31 39.85 -5.47
CA ILE A 738 30.16 38.52 -4.90
C ILE A 738 28.89 37.92 -5.47
N SER A 739 29.01 36.80 -6.16
CA SER A 739 27.90 35.90 -6.45
C SER A 739 27.94 34.73 -5.48
N ALA A 740 26.79 34.24 -5.06
CA ALA A 740 26.66 33.02 -4.29
C ALA A 740 25.45 32.21 -4.75
N SER A 741 25.55 30.89 -4.66
CA SER A 741 24.40 29.99 -4.75
C SER A 741 24.32 29.15 -3.48
N ILE A 742 23.09 28.78 -3.10
CA ILE A 742 22.82 27.94 -1.95
C ILE A 742 21.92 26.81 -2.41
N SER A 743 22.33 25.60 -2.14
CA SER A 743 21.57 24.38 -2.39
C SER A 743 21.64 23.45 -1.20
N ASN A 744 20.78 22.44 -1.17
CA ASN A 744 20.99 21.21 -0.41
C ASN A 744 20.69 20.02 -1.33
N LEU A 745 20.47 18.83 -0.75
CA LEU A 745 20.22 17.62 -1.55
C LEU A 745 18.99 17.73 -2.46
N ILE A 746 17.98 18.51 -2.06
CA ILE A 746 16.67 18.58 -2.76
C ILE A 746 16.43 19.94 -3.41
N LEU A 747 16.88 21.02 -2.79
CA LEU A 747 16.59 22.39 -3.21
C LEU A 747 17.83 23.01 -3.85
N SER A 748 17.68 23.48 -5.08
CA SER A 748 18.69 24.27 -5.80
C SER A 748 18.52 25.78 -5.60
N TYR A 749 17.49 26.20 -4.86
CA TYR A 749 17.18 27.60 -4.62
C TYR A 749 16.42 27.81 -3.31
N PHE A 750 16.74 28.89 -2.60
CA PHE A 750 16.05 29.33 -1.40
C PHE A 750 15.56 30.79 -1.58
N GLU A 751 14.29 31.08 -1.34
CA GLU A 751 13.77 32.47 -1.45
C GLU A 751 14.20 33.41 -0.31
N ARG A 752 15.07 32.95 0.61
CA ARG A 752 15.34 33.63 1.89
C ARG A 752 16.37 34.77 1.79
N ASN A 753 16.28 35.70 2.73
CA ASN A 753 17.24 36.82 2.87
C ASN A 753 18.62 36.32 3.30
N LEU A 754 19.54 36.13 2.35
CA LEU A 754 20.93 35.78 2.66
C LEU A 754 21.72 37.02 3.14
N THR A 755 22.45 36.89 4.24
CA THR A 755 23.34 37.95 4.74
C THR A 755 24.79 37.47 4.72
N LEU A 756 25.65 38.16 3.97
CA LEU A 756 27.09 38.00 4.06
C LEU A 756 27.62 38.80 5.25
N MET A 757 28.46 38.19 6.08
CA MET A 757 29.23 38.91 7.09
C MET A 757 30.71 38.79 6.80
N PHE A 758 31.38 39.92 6.67
CA PHE A 758 32.84 39.96 6.58
C PHE A 758 33.44 39.89 7.99
N GLU A 759 34.54 39.17 8.16
CA GLU A 759 35.35 39.22 9.38
C GLU A 759 35.85 40.65 9.67
N SER A 760 36.05 41.45 8.62
CA SER A 760 36.37 42.86 8.74
C SER A 760 35.17 43.67 9.22
N ILE A 761 35.28 44.22 10.44
CA ILE A 761 34.28 45.12 11.04
C ILE A 761 33.96 46.32 10.13
N GLN A 762 34.91 46.78 9.31
CA GLN A 762 34.72 47.92 8.42
C GLN A 762 33.91 47.60 7.17
N LEU A 763 33.93 46.34 6.72
CA LEU A 763 33.06 45.86 5.66
C LEU A 763 31.71 45.45 6.23
N GLY A 764 31.66 44.94 7.46
CA GLY A 764 30.41 44.69 8.17
C GLY A 764 29.55 43.58 7.53
N SER A 765 28.23 43.73 7.63
CA SER A 765 27.26 42.76 7.12
C SER A 765 26.42 43.35 6.00
N HIS A 766 26.16 42.55 4.97
CA HIS A 766 25.46 42.96 3.78
C HIS A 766 24.43 41.92 3.38
N LYS A 767 23.21 42.36 3.06
CA LYS A 767 22.19 41.49 2.49
C LYS A 767 22.44 41.32 1.00
N PHE A 768 22.41 40.08 0.52
CA PHE A 768 22.43 39.82 -0.92
C PHE A 768 21.16 40.33 -1.59
N ASN A 769 21.30 40.75 -2.86
CA ASN A 769 20.18 40.93 -3.76
C ASN A 769 19.89 39.61 -4.49
N THR A 770 18.62 39.30 -4.73
CA THR A 770 18.22 38.16 -5.56
C THR A 770 18.20 38.57 -7.04
N THR A 771 18.70 37.70 -7.93
CA THR A 771 18.68 37.91 -9.38
C THR A 771 17.70 36.94 -10.07
N PHE A 772 17.35 37.23 -11.33
CA PHE A 772 16.77 36.22 -12.22
C PHE A 772 17.87 35.17 -12.46
N ASP A 773 17.55 33.89 -12.31
CA ASP A 773 18.45 32.72 -12.38
C ASP A 773 18.91 32.15 -11.02
N ASN A 774 18.19 32.38 -9.92
CA ASN A 774 18.43 31.69 -8.62
C ASN A 774 19.79 31.94 -7.96
N HIS A 775 20.52 32.97 -8.41
CA HIS A 775 21.79 33.37 -7.81
C HIS A 775 21.62 34.61 -6.91
N TYR A 776 22.34 34.60 -5.79
CA TYR A 776 22.49 35.76 -4.92
C TYR A 776 23.65 36.61 -5.39
N PHE A 777 23.45 37.92 -5.48
CA PHE A 777 24.51 38.85 -5.87
C PHE A 777 24.62 40.03 -4.91
N LEU A 778 25.86 40.43 -4.62
CA LEU A 778 26.17 41.52 -3.73
C LEU A 778 27.32 42.37 -4.28
N GLU A 779 27.14 43.69 -4.24
CA GLU A 779 28.19 44.67 -4.51
C GLU A 779 28.58 45.39 -3.20
N VAL A 780 29.85 45.29 -2.82
CA VAL A 780 30.40 45.93 -1.61
C VAL A 780 31.46 46.95 -1.99
N ASN A 781 31.27 48.20 -1.59
CA ASN A 781 32.27 49.24 -1.81
C ASN A 781 33.39 49.13 -0.78
N VAL A 782 34.61 48.83 -1.23
CA VAL A 782 35.78 48.71 -0.36
C VAL A 782 36.27 50.10 0.03
N PRO A 783 36.34 50.46 1.32
CA PRO A 783 36.75 51.79 1.76
C PRO A 783 38.18 52.13 1.31
N HIS A 784 38.44 53.42 1.04
CA HIS A 784 39.77 53.90 0.65
C HIS A 784 40.81 53.78 1.78
N ASN A 785 40.34 53.64 3.02
CA ASN A 785 41.15 53.60 4.24
C ASN A 785 40.62 52.45 5.12
N PRO A 786 40.97 51.19 4.80
CA PRO A 786 40.71 50.06 5.68
C PRO A 786 41.63 50.09 6.92
#